data_AF-A0A615SWS0-F1
#
_entry.id   AF-A0A615SWS0-F1
#
_cell.length_a   1.000
_cell.length_b   1.000
_cell.length_c   1.000
_cell.angle_alpha   90.00
_cell.angle_beta   90.00
_cell.angle_gamma   90.00
#
_symmetry.space_group_name_H-M   'P 1'
#
loop_
_entity.id
_entity.type
_entity.pdbx_description
1 polymer ?
#
loop_
_entity_poly.entity_id
_entity_poly.type
_entity_poly.pdbx_seq_one_letter_code
_entity_poly.pdbx_strand_id
1 'polypeptide(L)'
;MKTQSVSTISGAAIGRWPYILSALGIKVPSAGHHGACPACGGKDRFRLDDKAGRGTWFCNQCGHGDGLDLVRLVTGRKIKEAAGMVSEALALPEIQEKPVLPARKKAAGKEAGAERYTRLRQQSCNGEPVYLTNKGLHGYSLPLLSQPLNLAGITFSSGSLLLPLTDISGNITGGQLINPDGDKSLLPGSQLSGAFIALTDIPAETPEQVIITEGFATALTVSLLTEGWIVAAVAATNLLKVTEQIRKRWPETRIILAGDNDLADGKENTGRIQAEKAAKAVDGWVTLPPVRHKADWDDYRQEVGKERARDAFREEMTLHGKGQTRLPEGFRLTKEYLWYDKLVNKSDGDTEIRNIKICSPLRVTAITSDADGSNYGRLLEWEDTNGNSRKWAMPMEMLGGSGEELRRVLLVNGLSYININGMARAFLMEYISLCKPDRKVTCVNKTGWHGGVYVLQDEVIGREAQSVILQTSSVQGRDFRVSGTSEDWRENIGRYCIKNARLAFAVSLAFAAPLLKLVGIGGGGYHLKGESTDGKTTTMKVAASVCGGTDFWHTWRATGNALEGTASRRNDATLMLDEIREVDGREAGNIAYMLANGQGKARARTDGSVRETNRWNLLFLSTGELSLVEHAASAGERTYAGVEVRMIQIPSDSGKYGVFEELHGFSSGKTLAEHLEQHVAHYHGAPFRDWLHCLTADLPELTSQAKALLKEYTRRLTPENAGNQVGRAVTRFALVAMAGELVTKAGITGWPEGEAFRAAQSCLAAWMADRGHTANQEDKAALEQVRDFMTRNQFSRFADWNDDRNRPVSMMGFRKVDKGDNVTEPVVTFYVLPSGWKEICKGFDSRKVARLCVDAGWLKPGEDGRTQNSIRLPEIGLKRVYQFNTQVLGSAEPE
;
A
#
# COMPACT_ATOMS: atom_id res chain seq x y z
N MET A 1 -12.83 -52.95 23.10
CA MET A 1 -13.70 -52.24 22.14
C MET A 1 -12.99 -50.99 21.66
N LYS A 2 -12.75 -50.84 20.35
CA LYS A 2 -12.18 -49.61 19.79
C LYS A 2 -13.21 -48.48 19.93
N THR A 3 -12.90 -47.44 20.68
CA THR A 3 -13.77 -46.27 20.89
C THR A 3 -13.94 -45.56 19.54
N GLN A 4 -15.16 -45.57 18.99
CA GLN A 4 -15.46 -44.86 17.73
C GLN A 4 -15.27 -43.35 17.92
N SER A 5 -14.78 -42.65 16.90
CA SER A 5 -14.61 -41.19 16.99
C SER A 5 -15.97 -40.48 17.00
N VAL A 6 -16.02 -39.31 17.66
CA VAL A 6 -17.23 -38.46 17.70
C VAL A 6 -17.73 -38.14 16.29
N SER A 7 -16.83 -37.92 15.34
CA SER A 7 -17.18 -37.67 13.93
C SER A 7 -17.90 -38.85 13.25
N THR A 8 -17.53 -40.09 13.57
CA THR A 8 -18.20 -41.28 13.04
C THR A 8 -19.60 -41.42 13.61
N ILE A 9 -19.77 -41.16 14.92
CA ILE A 9 -21.06 -41.25 15.60
C ILE A 9 -22.02 -40.14 15.11
N SER A 10 -21.54 -38.89 15.02
CA SER A 10 -22.35 -37.80 14.47
C SER A 10 -22.75 -38.03 13.02
N GLY A 11 -21.87 -38.65 12.20
CA GLY A 11 -22.20 -39.06 10.83
C GLY A 11 -23.27 -40.14 10.77
N ALA A 12 -23.22 -41.13 11.66
CA ALA A 12 -24.22 -42.20 11.74
C ALA A 12 -25.59 -41.73 12.25
N ALA A 13 -25.63 -40.60 12.97
CA ALA A 13 -26.85 -39.99 13.49
C ALA A 13 -27.62 -39.13 12.46
N ILE A 14 -27.01 -38.81 11.31
CA ILE A 14 -27.65 -37.99 10.27
C ILE A 14 -28.93 -38.69 9.75
N GLY A 15 -30.04 -37.96 9.74
CA GLY A 15 -31.37 -38.43 9.37
C GLY A 15 -32.09 -39.21 10.46
N ARG A 16 -31.49 -39.38 11.65
CA ARG A 16 -32.03 -40.20 12.75
C ARG A 16 -32.28 -39.40 14.04
N TRP A 17 -32.05 -38.09 14.03
CA TRP A 17 -32.12 -37.26 15.24
C TRP A 17 -33.46 -37.25 15.96
N PRO A 18 -34.64 -37.18 15.30
CA PRO A 18 -35.91 -37.28 16.00
C PRO A 18 -36.04 -38.58 16.82
N TYR A 19 -35.57 -39.70 16.27
CA TYR A 19 -35.55 -40.99 16.95
C TYR A 19 -34.54 -41.02 18.11
N ILE A 20 -33.30 -40.58 17.87
CA ILE A 20 -32.23 -40.55 18.89
C ILE A 20 -32.65 -39.68 20.07
N LEU A 21 -33.17 -38.47 19.81
CA LEU A 21 -33.64 -37.56 20.85
C LEU A 21 -34.78 -38.20 21.66
N SER A 22 -35.71 -38.86 20.99
CA SER A 22 -36.78 -39.58 21.66
C SER A 22 -36.28 -40.77 22.50
N ALA A 23 -35.33 -41.55 21.99
CA ALA A 23 -34.71 -42.67 22.71
C ALA A 23 -33.91 -42.22 23.94
N LEU A 24 -33.35 -41.01 23.88
CA LEU A 24 -32.68 -40.35 25.01
C LEU A 24 -33.65 -39.61 25.95
N GLY A 25 -34.97 -39.69 25.72
CA GLY A 25 -35.98 -39.03 26.55
C GLY A 25 -36.11 -37.52 26.35
N ILE A 26 -35.46 -36.96 25.32
CA ILE A 26 -35.47 -35.54 25.00
C ILE A 26 -36.70 -35.22 24.15
N LYS A 27 -37.72 -34.61 24.76
CA LYS A 27 -38.96 -34.21 24.08
C LYS A 27 -38.74 -32.94 23.28
N VAL A 28 -38.96 -33.02 21.97
CA VAL A 28 -38.89 -31.89 21.02
C VAL A 28 -40.20 -31.78 20.24
N PRO A 29 -40.61 -30.57 19.82
CA PRO A 29 -41.75 -30.38 18.94
C PRO A 29 -41.52 -31.06 17.57
N SER A 30 -42.61 -31.28 16.83
CA SER A 30 -42.55 -31.78 15.45
C SER A 30 -41.65 -30.90 14.59
N ALA A 31 -40.95 -31.52 13.63
CA ALA A 31 -39.98 -30.82 12.77
C ALA A 31 -40.60 -29.56 12.15
N GLY A 32 -39.87 -28.44 12.22
CA GLY A 32 -40.28 -27.13 11.72
C GLY A 32 -41.26 -26.36 12.61
N HIS A 33 -41.81 -26.94 13.68
CA HIS A 33 -42.79 -26.28 14.55
C HIS A 33 -42.15 -25.70 15.81
N HIS A 34 -42.72 -24.59 16.28
CA HIS A 34 -42.34 -23.96 17.54
C HIS A 34 -42.94 -24.74 18.71
N GLY A 35 -42.16 -24.91 19.79
CA GLY A 35 -42.63 -25.61 20.97
C GLY A 35 -41.71 -25.49 22.17
N ALA A 36 -41.94 -26.35 23.15
CA ALA A 36 -41.25 -26.29 24.43
C ALA A 36 -39.76 -26.62 24.28
N CYS A 37 -38.88 -25.81 24.89
CA CYS A 37 -37.44 -26.06 24.87
C CYS A 37 -37.07 -27.19 25.83
N PRO A 38 -36.41 -28.26 25.39
CA PRO A 38 -36.01 -29.36 26.26
C PRO A 38 -34.90 -28.97 27.25
N ALA A 39 -34.17 -27.88 27.00
CA ALA A 39 -33.10 -27.41 27.88
C ALA A 39 -33.56 -26.39 28.93
N CYS A 40 -34.32 -25.35 28.53
CA CYS A 40 -34.74 -24.29 29.45
C CYS A 40 -36.22 -24.32 29.85
N GLY A 41 -37.03 -25.23 29.30
CA GLY A 41 -38.45 -25.37 29.65
C GLY A 41 -39.40 -24.29 29.12
N GLY A 42 -38.93 -23.31 28.34
CA GLY A 42 -39.79 -22.27 27.75
C GLY A 42 -40.79 -22.84 26.74
N LYS A 43 -42.06 -22.37 26.75
CA LYS A 43 -43.21 -23.04 26.10
C LYS A 43 -43.23 -23.09 24.56
N ASP A 44 -42.68 -22.11 23.85
CA ASP A 44 -42.86 -21.92 22.39
C ASP A 44 -41.59 -21.45 21.65
N ARG A 45 -40.45 -21.40 22.35
CA ARG A 45 -39.24 -20.71 21.88
C ARG A 45 -38.21 -21.60 21.20
N PHE A 46 -38.49 -22.90 21.08
CA PHE A 46 -37.60 -23.89 20.49
C PHE A 46 -38.18 -24.44 19.20
N ARG A 47 -37.33 -24.66 18.20
CA ARG A 47 -37.67 -25.29 16.93
C ARG A 47 -36.56 -26.24 16.51
N LEU A 48 -36.91 -27.48 16.18
CA LEU A 48 -36.03 -28.43 15.50
C LEU A 48 -36.24 -28.25 13.99
N ASP A 49 -35.25 -27.70 13.28
CA ASP A 49 -35.33 -27.44 11.83
C ASP A 49 -34.64 -28.51 10.98
N ASP A 50 -33.86 -29.40 11.61
CA ASP A 50 -33.27 -30.62 11.04
C ASP A 50 -32.66 -30.45 9.63
N LYS A 51 -31.98 -29.32 9.42
CA LYS A 51 -31.38 -28.99 8.13
C LYS A 51 -30.32 -30.01 7.77
N ALA A 52 -30.47 -30.58 6.57
CA ALA A 52 -29.64 -31.67 6.05
C ALA A 52 -29.61 -32.91 6.95
N GLY A 53 -30.66 -33.13 7.77
CA GLY A 53 -30.78 -34.30 8.65
C GLY A 53 -29.82 -34.27 9.84
N ARG A 54 -29.21 -33.14 10.20
CA ARG A 54 -28.20 -33.06 11.28
C ARG A 54 -28.79 -32.81 12.67
N GLY A 55 -30.11 -32.84 12.82
CA GLY A 55 -30.81 -32.55 14.08
C GLY A 55 -30.66 -31.09 14.49
N THR A 56 -30.47 -30.19 13.53
CA THR A 56 -30.27 -28.77 13.85
C THR A 56 -31.49 -28.19 14.51
N TRP A 57 -31.23 -27.32 15.46
CA TRP A 57 -32.26 -26.70 16.27
C TRP A 57 -31.89 -25.26 16.58
N PHE A 58 -32.91 -24.50 16.95
CA PHE A 58 -32.79 -23.11 17.34
C PHE A 58 -33.71 -22.84 18.53
N CYS A 59 -33.20 -22.12 19.52
CA CYS A 59 -33.92 -21.61 20.66
C CYS A 59 -33.58 -20.13 20.89
N ASN A 60 -34.60 -19.28 21.00
CA ASN A 60 -34.39 -17.84 21.25
C ASN A 60 -33.60 -17.52 22.54
N GLN A 61 -33.50 -18.47 23.48
CA GLN A 61 -32.77 -18.28 24.74
C GLN A 61 -31.48 -19.12 24.81
N CYS A 62 -31.51 -20.37 24.36
CA CYS A 62 -30.37 -21.28 24.49
C CYS A 62 -29.40 -21.24 23.29
N GLY A 63 -29.74 -20.52 22.23
CA GLY A 63 -28.92 -20.43 21.01
C GLY A 63 -29.32 -21.48 19.97
N HIS A 64 -28.34 -21.98 19.22
CA HIS A 64 -28.54 -22.94 18.13
C HIS A 64 -27.41 -23.97 18.11
N GLY A 65 -27.65 -25.11 17.48
CA GLY A 65 -26.65 -26.17 17.35
C GLY A 65 -27.14 -27.35 16.52
N ASP A 66 -26.33 -28.40 16.42
CA ASP A 66 -26.74 -29.68 15.85
C ASP A 66 -27.34 -30.62 16.91
N GLY A 67 -27.74 -31.82 16.50
CA GLY A 67 -28.36 -32.77 17.43
C GLY A 67 -27.43 -33.22 18.56
N LEU A 68 -26.10 -33.28 18.33
CA LEU A 68 -25.14 -33.65 19.38
C LEU A 68 -24.99 -32.50 20.37
N ASP A 69 -24.98 -31.26 19.88
CA ASP A 69 -25.01 -30.07 20.73
C ASP A 69 -26.29 -30.04 21.59
N LEU A 70 -27.44 -30.48 21.05
CA LEU A 70 -28.69 -30.55 21.83
C LEU A 70 -28.60 -31.57 22.96
N VAL A 71 -28.10 -32.78 22.68
CA VAL A 71 -27.90 -33.83 23.70
C VAL A 71 -26.96 -33.32 24.78
N ARG A 72 -25.87 -32.64 24.39
CA ARG A 72 -24.93 -32.03 25.33
C ARG A 72 -25.60 -30.99 26.22
N LEU A 73 -26.40 -30.11 25.62
CA LEU A 73 -27.08 -29.03 26.30
C LEU A 73 -28.13 -29.53 27.29
N VAL A 74 -28.92 -30.53 26.92
CA VAL A 74 -29.99 -31.07 27.77
C VAL A 74 -29.45 -31.96 28.90
N THR A 75 -28.39 -32.73 28.64
CA THR A 75 -27.81 -33.67 29.62
C THR A 75 -26.72 -33.06 30.49
N GLY A 76 -26.16 -31.91 30.10
CA GLY A 76 -25.03 -31.26 30.79
C GLY A 76 -23.69 -32.02 30.67
N ARG A 77 -23.62 -33.08 29.87
CA ARG A 77 -22.44 -33.95 29.76
C ARG A 77 -21.39 -33.41 28.80
N LYS A 78 -20.16 -33.93 28.88
CA LYS A 78 -19.08 -33.59 27.92
C LYS A 78 -19.31 -34.27 26.57
N ILE A 79 -18.73 -33.71 25.50
CA ILE A 79 -18.97 -34.15 24.11
C ILE A 79 -18.75 -35.65 23.86
N LYS A 80 -17.74 -36.27 24.49
CA LYS A 80 -17.47 -37.71 24.34
C LYS A 80 -18.53 -38.59 25.01
N GLU A 81 -19.05 -38.16 26.15
CA GLU A 81 -20.11 -38.87 26.88
C GLU A 81 -21.45 -38.73 26.16
N ALA A 82 -21.77 -37.54 25.66
CA ALA A 82 -22.96 -37.30 24.84
C ALA A 82 -22.91 -38.12 23.53
N ALA A 83 -21.73 -38.21 22.88
CA ALA A 83 -21.54 -39.09 21.72
C ALA A 83 -21.70 -40.57 22.09
N GLY A 84 -21.24 -40.99 23.27
CA GLY A 84 -21.49 -42.35 23.80
C GLY A 84 -22.99 -42.65 23.91
N MET A 85 -23.76 -41.75 24.50
CA MET A 85 -25.22 -41.87 24.62
C MET A 85 -25.92 -41.95 23.25
N VAL A 86 -25.50 -41.13 22.28
CA VAL A 86 -26.01 -41.19 20.90
C VAL A 86 -25.66 -42.53 20.24
N SER A 87 -24.45 -43.04 20.46
CA SER A 87 -24.03 -44.35 19.95
C SER A 87 -24.84 -45.51 20.54
N GLU A 88 -25.21 -45.44 21.82
CA GLU A 88 -26.06 -46.43 22.48
C GLU A 88 -27.51 -46.36 21.97
N ALA A 89 -28.06 -45.16 21.83
CA ALA A 89 -29.41 -44.95 21.28
C ALA A 89 -29.54 -45.43 19.82
N LEU A 90 -28.45 -45.40 19.05
CA LEU A 90 -28.37 -45.94 17.69
C LEU A 90 -28.32 -47.48 17.63
N ALA A 91 -28.12 -48.17 18.76
CA ALA A 91 -27.92 -49.63 18.83
C ALA A 91 -29.20 -50.45 19.19
N LEU A 92 -30.38 -49.82 19.26
CA LEU A 92 -31.66 -50.49 19.57
C LEU A 92 -32.36 -51.05 18.30
N PRO A 93 -32.98 -52.25 18.32
CA PRO A 93 -33.58 -52.89 17.12
C PRO A 93 -35.11 -52.65 16.93
N GLU A 94 -35.48 -52.54 15.64
CA GLU A 94 -36.80 -52.67 14.94
C GLU A 94 -37.84 -51.54 15.13
N ILE A 95 -38.54 -51.01 14.10
CA ILE A 95 -39.50 -51.69 13.19
C ILE A 95 -39.70 -50.95 11.82
N GLN A 96 -39.77 -51.77 10.75
CA GLN A 96 -40.37 -51.66 9.39
C GLN A 96 -40.04 -50.49 8.43
N GLU A 97 -39.17 -50.78 7.46
CA GLU A 97 -39.10 -50.10 6.16
C GLU A 97 -39.98 -50.80 5.10
N LYS A 98 -40.75 -50.01 4.34
CA LYS A 98 -41.25 -50.38 3.00
C LYS A 98 -40.28 -49.85 1.93
N PRO A 99 -40.18 -50.51 0.76
CA PRO A 99 -38.92 -50.77 0.10
C PRO A 99 -38.39 -49.58 -0.71
N VAL A 100 -37.22 -49.08 -0.34
CA VAL A 100 -36.34 -48.34 -1.24
C VAL A 100 -35.42 -49.36 -1.91
N LEU A 101 -35.44 -49.36 -3.23
CA LEU A 101 -34.58 -50.15 -4.11
C LEU A 101 -33.10 -50.07 -3.67
N PRO A 102 -32.33 -51.16 -3.80
CA PRO A 102 -31.19 -51.45 -2.93
C PRO A 102 -30.04 -50.43 -3.05
N ALA A 103 -29.77 -49.71 -1.97
CA ALA A 103 -28.43 -49.21 -1.69
C ALA A 103 -27.50 -50.43 -1.60
N ARG A 104 -26.62 -50.55 -2.61
CA ARG A 104 -25.60 -51.58 -2.78
C ARG A 104 -25.12 -52.12 -1.43
N LYS A 105 -25.41 -53.40 -1.18
CA LYS A 105 -24.59 -54.26 -0.32
C LYS A 105 -23.12 -53.90 -0.59
N LYS A 106 -22.35 -53.66 0.47
CA LYS A 106 -20.91 -54.01 0.48
C LYS A 106 -20.88 -55.52 0.24
N ALA A 107 -20.92 -55.88 -1.03
CA ALA A 107 -20.50 -57.19 -1.49
C ALA A 107 -19.04 -57.32 -1.07
N ALA A 108 -18.73 -58.43 -0.41
CA ALA A 108 -17.38 -58.93 -0.33
C ALA A 108 -16.77 -58.88 -1.76
N GLY A 109 -15.59 -58.24 -1.89
CA GLY A 109 -14.77 -58.26 -3.11
C GLY A 109 -15.25 -57.44 -4.31
N LYS A 110 -15.51 -56.12 -4.18
CA LYS A 110 -15.62 -55.26 -5.38
C LYS A 110 -14.23 -54.83 -5.85
N GLU A 111 -13.80 -55.37 -6.98
CA GLU A 111 -12.67 -54.89 -7.79
C GLU A 111 -12.67 -53.35 -7.89
N ALA A 112 -11.50 -52.73 -7.73
CA ALA A 112 -11.35 -51.28 -7.87
C ALA A 112 -11.63 -50.87 -9.33
N GLY A 113 -12.21 -49.68 -9.56
CA GLY A 113 -12.55 -49.22 -10.92
C GLY A 113 -11.36 -49.21 -11.87
N ALA A 114 -10.17 -48.91 -11.36
CA ALA A 114 -8.91 -48.94 -12.10
C ALA A 114 -8.53 -50.35 -12.59
N GLU A 115 -8.61 -51.36 -11.70
CA GLU A 115 -8.33 -52.76 -12.04
C GLU A 115 -9.30 -53.26 -13.12
N ARG A 116 -10.59 -52.90 -12.96
CA ARG A 116 -11.63 -53.26 -13.92
C ARG A 116 -11.40 -52.64 -15.29
N TYR A 117 -11.01 -51.36 -15.31
CA TYR A 117 -10.65 -50.68 -16.56
C TYR A 117 -9.49 -51.39 -17.24
N THR A 118 -8.39 -51.66 -16.52
CA THR A 118 -7.20 -52.31 -17.08
C THR A 118 -7.52 -53.68 -17.67
N ARG A 119 -8.36 -54.47 -17.00
CA ARG A 119 -8.79 -55.77 -17.50
C ARG A 119 -9.59 -55.66 -18.79
N LEU A 120 -10.58 -54.77 -18.83
CA LEU A 120 -11.38 -54.54 -20.04
C LEU A 120 -10.51 -54.00 -21.18
N ARG A 121 -9.57 -53.10 -20.87
CA ARG A 121 -8.62 -52.54 -21.83
C ARG A 121 -7.73 -53.60 -22.48
N GLN A 122 -7.27 -54.60 -21.72
CA GLN A 122 -6.50 -55.74 -22.24
C GLN A 122 -7.33 -56.62 -23.20
N GLN A 123 -8.65 -56.61 -23.06
CA GLN A 123 -9.61 -57.35 -23.88
C GLN A 123 -10.24 -56.46 -24.96
N SER A 124 -9.73 -55.24 -25.17
CA SER A 124 -10.22 -54.27 -26.14
C SER A 124 -9.25 -54.13 -27.31
N CYS A 125 -9.79 -53.91 -28.50
CA CYS A 125 -9.02 -53.50 -29.67
C CYS A 125 -9.21 -52.00 -29.93
N ASN A 126 -8.24 -51.35 -30.58
CA ASN A 126 -8.43 -49.98 -31.05
C ASN A 126 -9.20 -50.01 -32.38
N GLY A 127 -10.19 -49.14 -32.53
CA GLY A 127 -11.00 -49.02 -33.74
C GLY A 127 -11.74 -47.68 -33.77
N GLU A 128 -12.45 -47.42 -34.86
CA GLU A 128 -13.23 -46.20 -35.00
C GLU A 128 -14.62 -46.38 -34.34
N PRO A 129 -14.99 -45.58 -33.32
CA PRO A 129 -16.26 -45.78 -32.63
C PRO A 129 -17.44 -45.29 -33.47
N VAL A 130 -18.44 -46.16 -33.66
CA VAL A 130 -19.67 -45.84 -34.41
C VAL A 130 -20.39 -44.61 -33.84
N TYR A 131 -20.38 -44.47 -32.52
CA TYR A 131 -20.92 -43.30 -31.81
C TYR A 131 -20.35 -41.97 -32.33
N LEU A 132 -19.04 -41.91 -32.59
CA LEU A 132 -18.38 -40.69 -33.05
C LEU A 132 -18.56 -40.49 -34.55
N THR A 133 -18.52 -41.56 -35.34
CA THR A 133 -18.77 -41.47 -36.79
C THR A 133 -20.19 -41.01 -37.10
N ASN A 134 -21.18 -41.41 -36.30
CA ASN A 134 -22.56 -40.94 -36.41
C ASN A 134 -22.71 -39.43 -36.12
N LYS A 135 -21.75 -38.83 -35.40
CA LYS A 135 -21.67 -37.38 -35.15
C LYS A 135 -20.79 -36.65 -36.16
N GLY A 136 -20.30 -37.32 -37.20
CA GLY A 136 -19.38 -36.75 -38.19
C GLY A 136 -17.95 -36.55 -37.67
N LEU A 137 -17.60 -37.18 -36.54
CA LEU A 137 -16.25 -37.16 -35.96
C LEU A 137 -15.49 -38.40 -36.40
N HIS A 138 -14.82 -38.30 -37.55
CA HIS A 138 -14.05 -39.38 -38.18
C HIS A 138 -12.55 -39.33 -37.85
N GLY A 139 -11.87 -40.46 -38.00
CA GLY A 139 -10.40 -40.57 -37.92
C GLY A 139 -9.84 -40.82 -36.53
N TYR A 140 -10.67 -41.16 -35.55
CA TYR A 140 -10.25 -41.41 -34.17
C TYR A 140 -10.21 -42.92 -33.87
N SER A 141 -9.00 -43.48 -33.72
CA SER A 141 -8.80 -44.88 -33.31
C SER A 141 -8.74 -44.97 -31.79
N LEU A 142 -9.81 -45.47 -31.16
CA LEU A 142 -10.00 -45.49 -29.70
C LEU A 142 -10.32 -46.91 -29.20
N PRO A 143 -10.15 -47.20 -27.90
CA PRO A 143 -10.42 -48.53 -27.34
C PRO A 143 -11.89 -48.92 -27.45
N LEU A 144 -12.18 -50.05 -28.09
CA LEU A 144 -13.51 -50.62 -28.24
C LEU A 144 -13.61 -51.95 -27.49
N LEU A 145 -14.75 -52.23 -26.87
CA LEU A 145 -15.01 -53.54 -26.27
C LEU A 145 -15.04 -54.62 -27.35
N SER A 146 -14.33 -55.73 -27.12
CA SER A 146 -14.40 -56.91 -28.01
C SER A 146 -15.49 -57.90 -27.60
N GLN A 147 -16.11 -57.72 -26.42
CA GLN A 147 -17.21 -58.54 -25.93
C GLN A 147 -18.32 -57.67 -25.32
N PRO A 148 -19.59 -58.09 -25.44
CA PRO A 148 -20.70 -57.34 -24.89
C PRO A 148 -20.67 -57.29 -23.35
N LEU A 149 -21.08 -56.17 -22.78
CA LEU A 149 -21.13 -55.95 -21.33
C LEU A 149 -22.44 -55.26 -20.93
N ASN A 150 -23.13 -55.82 -19.95
CA ASN A 150 -24.35 -55.22 -19.40
C ASN A 150 -24.04 -54.44 -18.13
N LEU A 151 -24.34 -53.14 -18.12
CA LEU A 151 -24.12 -52.25 -16.97
C LEU A 151 -25.25 -51.25 -16.81
N ALA A 152 -25.76 -51.13 -15.58
CA ALA A 152 -26.81 -50.17 -15.22
C ALA A 152 -28.07 -50.25 -16.11
N GLY A 153 -28.41 -51.44 -16.63
CA GLY A 153 -29.55 -51.63 -17.52
C GLY A 153 -29.27 -51.34 -19.01
N ILE A 154 -28.05 -50.93 -19.35
CA ILE A 154 -27.60 -50.66 -20.72
C ILE A 154 -26.77 -51.84 -21.22
N THR A 155 -27.02 -52.27 -22.45
CA THR A 155 -26.21 -53.27 -23.15
C THR A 155 -25.15 -52.57 -23.98
N PHE A 156 -23.88 -52.72 -23.60
CA PHE A 156 -22.75 -52.26 -24.40
C PHE A 156 -22.32 -53.41 -25.32
N SER A 157 -22.68 -53.34 -26.60
CA SER A 157 -22.30 -54.35 -27.59
C SER A 157 -20.80 -54.32 -27.89
N SER A 158 -20.30 -55.37 -28.55
CA SER A 158 -18.96 -55.35 -29.15
C SER A 158 -18.84 -54.14 -30.08
N GLY A 159 -17.77 -53.36 -29.96
CA GLY A 159 -17.60 -52.08 -30.65
C GLY A 159 -17.99 -50.85 -29.81
N SER A 160 -18.50 -51.02 -28.59
CA SER A 160 -18.74 -49.90 -27.66
C SER A 160 -17.44 -49.25 -27.20
N LEU A 161 -17.40 -47.93 -27.14
CA LEU A 161 -16.22 -47.13 -26.78
C LEU A 161 -15.92 -47.23 -25.28
N LEU A 162 -14.65 -47.46 -24.94
CA LEU A 162 -14.12 -47.54 -23.58
C LEU A 162 -13.08 -46.43 -23.36
N LEU A 163 -13.41 -45.46 -22.50
CA LEU A 163 -12.57 -44.30 -22.19
C LEU A 163 -11.94 -44.39 -20.78
N PRO A 164 -10.64 -44.10 -20.63
CA PRO A 164 -10.00 -44.04 -19.31
C PRO A 164 -10.46 -42.80 -18.55
N LEU A 165 -10.70 -42.98 -17.26
CA LEU A 165 -10.87 -41.86 -16.33
C LEU A 165 -9.57 -41.72 -15.54
N THR A 166 -8.97 -40.52 -15.55
CA THR A 166 -7.68 -40.26 -14.91
C THR A 166 -7.74 -39.08 -13.93
N ASP A 167 -6.89 -39.10 -12.91
CA ASP A 167 -6.61 -37.91 -12.10
C ASP A 167 -5.58 -36.98 -12.78
N ILE A 168 -5.34 -35.80 -12.19
CA ILE A 168 -4.36 -34.82 -12.70
C ILE A 168 -2.89 -35.31 -12.64
N SER A 169 -2.63 -36.44 -11.98
CA SER A 169 -1.31 -37.08 -11.94
C SER A 169 -1.16 -38.17 -13.00
N GLY A 170 -2.21 -38.46 -13.77
CA GLY A 170 -2.22 -39.48 -14.83
C GLY A 170 -2.61 -40.88 -14.33
N ASN A 171 -3.00 -41.05 -13.06
CA ASN A 171 -3.41 -42.36 -12.56
C ASN A 171 -4.83 -42.69 -13.03
N ILE A 172 -5.04 -43.92 -13.48
CA ILE A 172 -6.37 -44.41 -13.85
C ILE A 172 -7.22 -44.59 -12.58
N THR A 173 -8.35 -43.91 -12.53
CA THR A 173 -9.32 -43.97 -11.42
C THR A 173 -10.59 -44.76 -11.78
N GLY A 174 -10.74 -45.14 -13.05
CA GLY A 174 -11.87 -45.90 -13.57
C GLY A 174 -11.99 -45.78 -15.09
N GLY A 175 -13.21 -45.91 -15.60
CA GLY A 175 -13.50 -45.68 -17.01
C GLY A 175 -14.97 -45.43 -17.32
N GLN A 176 -15.24 -44.91 -18.51
CA GLN A 176 -16.57 -44.67 -19.05
C GLN A 176 -16.79 -45.51 -20.30
N LEU A 177 -17.97 -46.10 -20.43
CA LEU A 177 -18.43 -46.77 -21.64
C LEU A 177 -19.47 -45.92 -22.37
N ILE A 178 -19.41 -45.95 -23.70
CA ILE A 178 -20.38 -45.32 -24.60
C ILE A 178 -20.77 -46.32 -25.68
N ASN A 179 -22.06 -46.66 -25.80
CA ASN A 179 -22.55 -47.56 -26.85
C ASN A 179 -22.76 -46.78 -28.18
N PRO A 180 -23.00 -47.48 -29.32
CA PRO A 180 -23.24 -46.82 -30.60
C PRO A 180 -24.42 -45.83 -30.63
N ASP A 181 -25.44 -46.05 -29.79
CA ASP A 181 -26.63 -45.19 -29.68
C ASP A 181 -26.38 -43.93 -28.82
N GLY A 182 -25.23 -43.86 -28.15
CA GLY A 182 -24.81 -42.72 -27.34
C GLY A 182 -25.16 -42.82 -25.85
N ASP A 183 -25.70 -43.94 -25.39
CA ASP A 183 -25.87 -44.22 -23.95
C ASP A 183 -24.51 -44.37 -23.27
N LYS A 184 -24.38 -43.77 -22.09
CA LYS A 184 -23.12 -43.68 -21.36
C LYS A 184 -23.24 -44.26 -19.96
N SER A 185 -22.23 -44.99 -19.50
CA SER A 185 -22.18 -45.49 -18.12
C SER A 185 -20.75 -45.53 -17.58
N LEU A 186 -20.57 -45.16 -16.30
CA LEU A 186 -19.29 -45.34 -15.61
C LEU A 186 -19.11 -46.80 -15.19
N LEU A 187 -17.89 -47.32 -15.33
CA LEU A 187 -17.55 -48.65 -14.83
C LEU A 187 -17.76 -48.73 -13.31
N PRO A 188 -18.34 -49.84 -12.80
CA PRO A 188 -18.49 -50.02 -11.35
C PRO A 188 -17.15 -49.91 -10.63
N GLY A 189 -17.10 -49.06 -9.60
CA GLY A 189 -15.89 -48.81 -8.82
C GLY A 189 -15.06 -47.61 -9.28
N SER A 190 -15.46 -46.92 -10.36
CA SER A 190 -14.79 -45.70 -10.83
C SER A 190 -14.92 -44.54 -9.84
N GLN A 191 -13.85 -43.77 -9.66
CA GLN A 191 -13.84 -42.57 -8.81
C GLN A 191 -13.90 -41.29 -9.66
N LEU A 192 -15.08 -40.67 -9.75
CA LEU A 192 -15.30 -39.51 -10.62
C LEU A 192 -14.77 -38.18 -10.07
N SER A 193 -14.77 -37.99 -8.76
CA SER A 193 -14.54 -36.69 -8.14
C SER A 193 -13.20 -36.05 -8.53
N GLY A 194 -13.22 -35.06 -9.41
CA GLY A 194 -12.03 -34.37 -9.94
C GLY A 194 -11.29 -35.13 -11.04
N ALA A 195 -11.69 -36.37 -11.35
CA ALA A 195 -11.13 -37.14 -12.46
C ALA A 195 -11.83 -36.76 -13.78
N PHE A 196 -11.12 -36.92 -14.89
CA PHE A 196 -11.55 -36.49 -16.22
C PHE A 196 -11.07 -37.48 -17.31
N ILE A 197 -11.57 -37.30 -18.53
CA ILE A 197 -11.09 -38.02 -19.72
C ILE A 197 -10.29 -37.01 -20.55
N ALA A 198 -8.99 -37.25 -20.73
CA ALA A 198 -8.13 -36.41 -21.54
C ALA A 198 -8.14 -36.86 -23.02
N LEU A 199 -8.08 -35.91 -23.94
CA LEU A 199 -7.98 -36.19 -25.38
C LEU A 199 -6.57 -36.60 -25.79
N THR A 200 -5.57 -36.02 -25.14
CA THR A 200 -4.14 -36.32 -25.32
C THR A 200 -3.49 -36.49 -23.96
N ASP A 201 -2.28 -37.07 -23.95
CA ASP A 201 -1.51 -37.26 -22.73
C ASP A 201 -1.34 -35.94 -21.95
N ILE A 202 -1.26 -36.05 -20.63
CA ILE A 202 -1.09 -34.88 -19.75
C ILE A 202 0.24 -34.21 -20.10
N PRO A 203 0.24 -32.90 -20.43
CA PRO A 203 1.47 -32.16 -20.75
C PRO A 203 2.49 -32.21 -19.61
N ALA A 204 3.75 -32.46 -19.96
CA ALA A 204 4.86 -32.40 -19.00
C ALA A 204 5.14 -30.95 -18.55
N GLU A 205 5.00 -30.00 -19.47
CA GLU A 205 5.13 -28.56 -19.25
C GLU A 205 3.78 -27.89 -19.00
N THR A 206 3.79 -26.66 -18.48
CA THR A 206 2.57 -25.88 -18.26
C THR A 206 1.91 -25.53 -19.61
N PRO A 207 0.70 -26.03 -19.91
CA PRO A 207 0.02 -25.68 -21.15
C PRO A 207 -0.41 -24.20 -21.11
N GLU A 208 -0.30 -23.51 -22.24
CA GLU A 208 -0.78 -22.12 -22.36
C GLU A 208 -2.29 -22.03 -22.07
N GLN A 209 -3.06 -23.01 -22.54
CA GLN A 209 -4.49 -23.08 -22.33
C GLN A 209 -5.02 -24.50 -22.15
N VAL A 210 -6.04 -24.62 -21.30
CA VAL A 210 -6.76 -25.85 -21.00
C VAL A 210 -8.24 -25.63 -21.21
N ILE A 211 -8.88 -26.53 -21.96
CA ILE A 211 -10.30 -26.46 -22.26
C ILE A 211 -11.01 -27.64 -21.61
N ILE A 212 -12.06 -27.35 -20.85
CA ILE A 212 -12.81 -28.32 -20.07
C ILE A 212 -14.24 -28.34 -20.62
N THR A 213 -14.68 -29.50 -21.09
CA THR A 213 -16.05 -29.75 -21.54
C THR A 213 -16.80 -30.65 -20.56
N GLU A 214 -18.12 -30.74 -20.71
CA GLU A 214 -18.91 -31.74 -20.00
C GLU A 214 -18.73 -33.14 -20.60
N GLY A 215 -18.91 -33.29 -21.92
CA GLY A 215 -18.85 -34.57 -22.64
C GLY A 215 -17.61 -34.78 -23.51
N PHE A 216 -17.30 -36.05 -23.80
CA PHE A 216 -16.16 -36.43 -24.65
C PHE A 216 -16.34 -36.08 -26.14
N ALA A 217 -17.54 -36.25 -26.71
CA ALA A 217 -17.81 -35.81 -28.09
C ALA A 217 -17.67 -34.29 -28.22
N THR A 218 -18.19 -33.54 -27.25
CA THR A 218 -17.99 -32.08 -27.15
C THR A 218 -16.50 -31.72 -27.08
N ALA A 219 -15.70 -32.48 -26.32
CA ALA A 219 -14.24 -32.28 -26.27
C ALA A 219 -13.59 -32.44 -27.65
N LEU A 220 -13.93 -33.51 -28.38
CA LEU A 220 -13.45 -33.74 -29.76
C LEU A 220 -13.92 -32.66 -30.73
N THR A 221 -15.13 -32.15 -30.56
CA THR A 221 -15.59 -31.01 -31.34
C THR A 221 -14.72 -29.80 -31.09
N VAL A 222 -14.49 -29.47 -29.82
CA VAL A 222 -13.74 -28.28 -29.40
C VAL A 222 -12.28 -28.36 -29.85
N SER A 223 -11.68 -29.55 -29.96
CA SER A 223 -10.34 -29.72 -30.55
C SER A 223 -10.27 -29.33 -32.04
N LEU A 224 -11.41 -29.25 -32.72
CA LEU A 224 -11.50 -28.73 -34.10
C LEU A 224 -11.68 -27.21 -34.14
N LEU A 225 -12.05 -26.58 -33.01
CA LEU A 225 -12.39 -25.16 -32.92
C LEU A 225 -11.25 -24.32 -32.31
N THR A 226 -10.50 -24.88 -31.35
CA THR A 226 -9.41 -24.18 -30.67
C THR A 226 -8.26 -25.13 -30.35
N GLU A 227 -7.05 -24.57 -30.31
CA GLU A 227 -5.88 -25.26 -29.79
C GLU A 227 -5.93 -25.30 -28.25
N GLY A 228 -5.15 -26.19 -27.64
CA GLY A 228 -5.04 -26.34 -26.19
C GLY A 228 -5.08 -27.79 -25.72
N TRP A 229 -4.82 -28.00 -24.43
CA TRP A 229 -5.03 -29.31 -23.82
C TRP A 229 -6.49 -29.45 -23.39
N ILE A 230 -7.17 -30.50 -23.84
CA ILE A 230 -8.63 -30.59 -23.74
C ILE A 230 -9.04 -31.83 -22.95
N VAL A 231 -9.95 -31.63 -22.01
CA VAL A 231 -10.45 -32.68 -21.11
C VAL A 231 -11.97 -32.63 -21.00
N ALA A 232 -12.60 -33.80 -20.85
CA ALA A 232 -14.01 -33.94 -20.53
C ALA A 232 -14.20 -34.27 -19.04
N ALA A 233 -14.99 -33.44 -18.34
CA ALA A 233 -15.30 -33.62 -16.92
C ALA A 233 -16.35 -34.71 -16.66
N VAL A 234 -16.94 -35.29 -17.72
CA VAL A 234 -17.92 -36.38 -17.75
C VAL A 234 -19.32 -36.00 -17.26
N ALA A 235 -19.44 -35.02 -16.37
CA ALA A 235 -20.72 -34.51 -15.86
C ALA A 235 -20.61 -33.05 -15.39
N ALA A 236 -21.68 -32.27 -15.55
CA ALA A 236 -21.78 -30.88 -15.10
C ALA A 236 -21.35 -30.68 -13.64
N THR A 237 -21.74 -31.61 -12.76
CA THR A 237 -21.45 -31.56 -11.32
C THR A 237 -19.97 -31.78 -10.97
N ASN A 238 -19.16 -32.28 -11.92
CA ASN A 238 -17.73 -32.54 -11.74
C ASN A 238 -16.84 -31.43 -12.30
N LEU A 239 -17.39 -30.52 -13.13
CA LEU A 239 -16.66 -29.40 -13.74
C LEU A 239 -15.84 -28.62 -12.71
N LEU A 240 -16.47 -28.15 -11.63
CA LEU A 240 -15.79 -27.37 -10.60
C LEU A 240 -14.55 -28.07 -10.03
N LYS A 241 -14.65 -29.38 -9.75
CA LYS A 241 -13.56 -30.14 -9.13
C LYS A 241 -12.39 -30.34 -10.09
N VAL A 242 -12.69 -30.66 -11.35
CA VAL A 242 -11.67 -30.79 -12.42
C VAL A 242 -10.96 -29.45 -12.61
N THR A 243 -11.74 -28.38 -12.72
CA THR A 243 -11.25 -27.00 -12.88
C THR A 243 -10.35 -26.55 -11.72
N GLU A 244 -10.74 -26.80 -10.46
CA GLU A 244 -9.92 -26.47 -9.28
C GLU A 244 -8.61 -27.26 -9.25
N GLN A 245 -8.62 -28.54 -9.62
CA GLN A 245 -7.41 -29.36 -9.66
C GLN A 245 -6.43 -28.90 -10.74
N ILE A 246 -6.95 -28.58 -11.93
CA ILE A 246 -6.14 -28.05 -13.04
C ILE A 246 -5.51 -26.70 -12.64
N ARG A 247 -6.30 -25.77 -12.08
CA ARG A 247 -5.77 -24.48 -11.59
C ARG A 247 -4.71 -24.67 -10.51
N LYS A 248 -4.88 -25.64 -9.61
CA LYS A 248 -3.90 -25.94 -8.57
C LYS A 248 -2.58 -26.44 -9.15
N ARG A 249 -2.63 -27.25 -10.22
CA ARG A 249 -1.44 -27.77 -10.90
C ARG A 249 -0.74 -26.69 -11.73
N TRP A 250 -1.53 -25.86 -12.42
CA TRP A 250 -1.03 -24.80 -13.29
C TRP A 250 -1.72 -23.46 -12.97
N PRO A 251 -1.12 -22.66 -12.06
CA PRO A 251 -1.71 -21.40 -11.60
C PRO A 251 -1.92 -20.35 -12.70
N GLU A 252 -1.05 -20.31 -13.70
CA GLU A 252 -1.03 -19.27 -14.74
C GLU A 252 -1.73 -19.67 -16.05
N THR A 253 -2.11 -20.94 -16.21
CA THR A 253 -2.72 -21.45 -17.44
C THR A 253 -4.08 -20.82 -17.71
N ARG A 254 -4.38 -20.52 -18.97
CA ARG A 254 -5.73 -20.06 -19.34
C ARG A 254 -6.72 -21.23 -19.30
N ILE A 255 -7.73 -21.17 -18.42
CA ILE A 255 -8.75 -22.21 -18.32
C ILE A 255 -10.04 -21.74 -19.01
N ILE A 256 -10.58 -22.55 -19.91
CA ILE A 256 -11.80 -22.28 -20.67
C ILE A 256 -12.81 -23.39 -20.41
N LEU A 257 -14.01 -23.06 -19.94
CA LEU A 257 -15.12 -23.96 -19.75
C LEU A 257 -16.03 -23.87 -20.97
N ALA A 258 -15.98 -24.89 -21.83
CA ALA A 258 -16.88 -25.03 -22.97
C ALA A 258 -18.11 -25.82 -22.50
N GLY A 259 -19.11 -25.09 -22.00
CA GLY A 259 -20.31 -25.67 -21.38
C GLY A 259 -21.41 -25.97 -22.39
N ASP A 260 -22.37 -26.80 -21.96
CA ASP A 260 -23.56 -27.11 -22.72
C ASP A 260 -24.63 -26.02 -22.53
N ASN A 261 -25.38 -25.71 -23.58
CA ASN A 261 -26.51 -24.80 -23.51
C ASN A 261 -27.79 -25.61 -23.24
N ASP A 262 -28.13 -25.82 -21.97
CA ASP A 262 -29.30 -26.59 -21.54
C ASP A 262 -30.59 -25.74 -21.53
N LEU A 263 -30.79 -24.87 -22.52
CA LEU A 263 -31.97 -24.03 -22.56
C LEU A 263 -33.25 -24.87 -22.74
N ALA A 264 -34.16 -24.78 -21.76
CA ALA A 264 -35.48 -25.39 -21.80
C ALA A 264 -36.50 -24.47 -21.11
N ASP A 265 -37.71 -24.35 -21.67
CA ASP A 265 -38.74 -23.46 -21.16
C ASP A 265 -39.07 -23.74 -19.69
N GLY A 266 -39.00 -22.67 -18.88
CA GLY A 266 -39.30 -22.72 -17.44
C GLY A 266 -38.26 -23.43 -16.57
N LYS A 267 -37.09 -23.81 -17.10
CA LYS A 267 -36.00 -24.45 -16.35
C LYS A 267 -34.71 -23.63 -16.42
N GLU A 268 -33.91 -23.71 -15.35
CA GLU A 268 -32.58 -23.09 -15.33
C GLU A 268 -31.61 -23.83 -16.26
N ASN A 269 -30.79 -23.08 -16.99
CA ASN A 269 -29.74 -23.62 -17.85
C ASN A 269 -28.61 -24.19 -16.97
N THR A 270 -28.69 -25.47 -16.67
CA THR A 270 -27.82 -26.14 -15.69
C THR A 270 -26.37 -26.19 -16.16
N GLY A 271 -26.13 -26.55 -17.43
CA GLY A 271 -24.80 -26.53 -18.05
C GLY A 271 -24.11 -25.16 -17.93
N ARG A 272 -24.81 -24.08 -18.29
CA ARG A 272 -24.33 -22.70 -18.09
C ARG A 272 -23.99 -22.41 -16.63
N ILE A 273 -24.90 -22.72 -15.71
CA ILE A 273 -24.71 -22.41 -14.29
C ILE A 273 -23.47 -23.14 -13.72
N GLN A 274 -23.26 -24.41 -14.06
CA GLN A 274 -22.11 -25.16 -13.58
C GLN A 274 -20.80 -24.68 -14.22
N ALA A 275 -20.80 -24.38 -15.53
CA ALA A 275 -19.64 -23.82 -16.22
C ALA A 275 -19.24 -22.46 -15.64
N GLU A 276 -20.19 -21.55 -15.45
CA GLU A 276 -19.94 -20.24 -14.82
C GLU A 276 -19.45 -20.38 -13.37
N LYS A 277 -20.03 -21.32 -12.60
CA LYS A 277 -19.59 -21.59 -11.23
C LYS A 277 -18.15 -22.11 -11.18
N ALA A 278 -17.80 -23.03 -12.08
CA ALA A 278 -16.44 -23.56 -12.19
C ALA A 278 -15.45 -22.49 -12.61
N ALA A 279 -15.78 -21.69 -13.63
CA ALA A 279 -14.94 -20.60 -14.10
C ALA A 279 -14.69 -19.54 -13.02
N LYS A 280 -15.75 -19.11 -12.30
CA LYS A 280 -15.65 -18.17 -11.15
C LYS A 280 -14.70 -18.65 -10.06
N ALA A 281 -14.54 -19.96 -9.87
CA ALA A 281 -13.67 -20.49 -8.84
C ALA A 281 -12.17 -20.29 -9.15
N VAL A 282 -11.82 -20.11 -10.43
CA VAL A 282 -10.44 -20.16 -10.91
C VAL A 282 -10.06 -19.03 -11.88
N ASP A 283 -10.87 -17.96 -11.96
CA ASP A 283 -10.69 -16.87 -12.93
C ASP A 283 -10.64 -17.39 -14.39
N GLY A 284 -11.55 -18.31 -14.69
CA GLY A 284 -11.66 -18.98 -15.98
C GLY A 284 -12.58 -18.26 -16.97
N TRP A 285 -12.53 -18.70 -18.22
CA TRP A 285 -13.43 -18.26 -19.28
C TRP A 285 -14.58 -19.25 -19.46
N VAL A 286 -15.73 -18.79 -19.95
CA VAL A 286 -16.88 -19.62 -20.32
C VAL A 286 -17.25 -19.32 -21.77
N THR A 287 -17.60 -20.35 -22.52
CA THR A 287 -18.16 -20.22 -23.86
C THR A 287 -19.25 -21.27 -24.07
N LEU A 288 -20.38 -20.85 -24.66
CA LEU A 288 -21.57 -21.67 -24.88
C LEU A 288 -22.03 -21.50 -26.34
N PRO A 289 -22.67 -22.53 -26.95
CA PRO A 289 -23.27 -22.39 -28.26
C PRO A 289 -24.34 -21.28 -28.28
N PRO A 290 -24.26 -20.30 -29.21
CA PRO A 290 -25.13 -19.12 -29.23
C PRO A 290 -26.51 -19.41 -29.88
N VAL A 291 -27.25 -20.38 -29.33
CA VAL A 291 -28.58 -20.78 -29.82
C VAL A 291 -29.65 -20.64 -28.74
N ARG A 292 -30.92 -20.55 -29.16
CA ARG A 292 -32.10 -20.44 -28.28
C ARG A 292 -32.82 -21.77 -28.05
N HIS A 293 -32.10 -22.87 -28.19
CA HIS A 293 -32.60 -24.22 -27.93
C HIS A 293 -31.49 -25.02 -27.25
N LYS A 294 -31.83 -26.22 -26.75
CA LYS A 294 -30.84 -27.10 -26.12
C LYS A 294 -29.80 -27.56 -27.15
N ALA A 295 -28.53 -27.23 -26.95
CA ALA A 295 -27.44 -27.66 -27.82
C ALA A 295 -26.10 -27.71 -27.07
N ASP A 296 -25.23 -28.65 -27.45
CA ASP A 296 -23.80 -28.59 -27.12
C ASP A 296 -22.97 -28.08 -28.33
N TRP A 297 -21.65 -27.97 -28.17
CA TRP A 297 -20.77 -27.52 -29.26
C TRP A 297 -20.69 -28.50 -30.44
N ASP A 298 -20.98 -29.79 -30.24
CA ASP A 298 -21.07 -30.80 -31.31
C ASP A 298 -22.34 -30.60 -32.14
N ASP A 299 -23.49 -30.43 -31.49
CA ASP A 299 -24.77 -30.13 -32.15
C ASP A 299 -24.67 -28.84 -32.96
N TYR A 300 -24.11 -27.78 -32.36
CA TYR A 300 -23.92 -26.51 -33.06
C TYR A 300 -22.97 -26.62 -34.26
N ARG A 301 -21.86 -27.35 -34.13
CA ARG A 301 -20.95 -27.60 -35.27
C ARG A 301 -21.67 -28.32 -36.42
N GLN A 302 -22.52 -29.31 -36.11
CA GLN A 302 -23.28 -30.03 -37.12
C GLN A 302 -24.31 -29.12 -37.82
N GLU A 303 -24.91 -28.17 -37.10
CA GLU A 303 -25.86 -27.20 -37.65
C GLU A 303 -25.20 -26.15 -38.56
N VAL A 304 -24.12 -25.51 -38.11
CA VAL A 304 -23.55 -24.32 -38.78
C VAL A 304 -22.22 -24.57 -39.52
N GLY A 305 -21.65 -25.76 -39.38
CA GLY A 305 -20.34 -26.11 -39.92
C GLY A 305 -19.16 -25.65 -39.06
N LYS A 306 -17.99 -26.23 -39.33
CA LYS A 306 -16.76 -26.05 -38.54
C LYS A 306 -16.29 -24.60 -38.44
N GLU A 307 -16.31 -23.86 -39.55
CA GLU A 307 -15.77 -22.49 -39.58
C GLU A 307 -16.61 -21.53 -38.71
N ARG A 308 -17.94 -21.53 -38.89
CA ARG A 308 -18.81 -20.69 -38.07
C ARG A 308 -18.80 -21.09 -36.60
N ALA A 309 -18.73 -22.38 -36.29
CA ALA A 309 -18.59 -22.86 -34.92
C ALA A 309 -17.29 -22.36 -34.26
N ARG A 310 -16.19 -22.31 -35.01
CA ARG A 310 -14.90 -21.78 -34.52
C ARG A 310 -14.99 -20.29 -34.19
N ASP A 311 -15.62 -19.51 -35.05
CA ASP A 311 -15.77 -18.07 -34.84
C ASP A 311 -16.68 -17.80 -33.65
N ALA A 312 -17.83 -18.48 -33.57
CA ALA A 312 -18.75 -18.40 -32.44
C ALA A 312 -18.08 -18.78 -31.11
N PHE A 313 -17.26 -19.83 -31.09
CA PHE A 313 -16.53 -20.25 -29.88
C PHE A 313 -15.65 -19.13 -29.30
N ARG A 314 -15.04 -18.32 -30.18
CA ARG A 314 -14.22 -17.16 -29.81
C ARG A 314 -15.06 -15.95 -29.43
N GLU A 315 -16.13 -15.69 -30.17
CA GLU A 315 -17.04 -14.54 -29.97
C GLU A 315 -17.81 -14.59 -28.64
N GLU A 316 -18.24 -15.79 -28.26
CA GLU A 316 -19.04 -16.05 -27.04
C GLU A 316 -18.18 -16.26 -25.78
N MET A 317 -16.86 -16.11 -25.90
CA MET A 317 -15.96 -16.34 -24.79
C MET A 317 -16.00 -15.17 -23.80
N THR A 318 -16.52 -15.46 -22.60
CA THR A 318 -16.71 -14.49 -21.52
C THR A 318 -15.83 -14.84 -20.32
N LEU A 319 -15.22 -13.85 -19.68
CA LEU A 319 -14.37 -14.06 -18.50
C LEU A 319 -15.21 -14.07 -17.22
N HIS A 320 -14.98 -15.05 -16.36
CA HIS A 320 -15.68 -15.21 -15.08
C HIS A 320 -14.66 -15.37 -13.95
N GLY A 321 -14.29 -14.27 -13.30
CA GLY A 321 -13.34 -14.27 -12.18
C GLY A 321 -13.87 -13.68 -10.88
N LYS A 322 -13.21 -13.96 -9.75
CA LYS A 322 -13.53 -13.37 -8.44
C LYS A 322 -13.23 -11.87 -8.46
N GLY A 323 -14.20 -11.08 -8.01
CA GLY A 323 -14.03 -9.62 -7.84
C GLY A 323 -14.27 -8.77 -9.09
N GLN A 324 -14.95 -9.29 -10.12
CA GLN A 324 -15.30 -8.48 -11.30
C GLN A 324 -16.73 -7.93 -11.28
N THR A 325 -16.79 -6.66 -11.69
CA THR A 325 -17.94 -5.83 -12.02
C THR A 325 -18.89 -6.51 -13.01
N ARG A 326 -20.17 -6.57 -12.64
CA ARG A 326 -21.23 -6.99 -13.56
C ARG A 326 -21.35 -5.97 -14.70
N LEU A 327 -21.18 -6.42 -15.94
CA LEU A 327 -21.40 -5.57 -17.12
C LEU A 327 -22.89 -5.18 -17.20
N PRO A 328 -23.22 -3.93 -17.56
CA PRO A 328 -24.60 -3.52 -17.75
C PRO A 328 -25.23 -4.23 -18.96
N GLU A 329 -26.56 -4.30 -18.99
CA GLU A 329 -27.30 -4.91 -20.10
C GLU A 329 -26.96 -4.24 -21.44
N GLY A 330 -26.82 -5.06 -22.49
CA GLY A 330 -26.39 -4.61 -23.82
C GLY A 330 -24.89 -4.37 -23.96
N PHE A 331 -24.09 -4.38 -22.88
CA PHE A 331 -22.64 -4.22 -22.99
C PHE A 331 -21.91 -5.56 -22.97
N ARG A 332 -20.92 -5.69 -23.85
CA ARG A 332 -20.05 -6.85 -23.95
C ARG A 332 -18.60 -6.44 -24.07
N LEU A 333 -17.75 -7.01 -23.22
CA LEU A 333 -16.31 -6.78 -23.24
C LEU A 333 -15.61 -7.99 -23.85
N THR A 334 -14.91 -7.77 -24.95
CA THR A 334 -14.10 -8.79 -25.64
C THR A 334 -12.61 -8.52 -25.44
N LYS A 335 -11.74 -9.42 -25.92
CA LYS A 335 -10.28 -9.19 -25.92
C LYS A 335 -9.88 -7.96 -26.76
N GLU A 336 -10.66 -7.62 -27.77
CA GLU A 336 -10.29 -6.55 -28.71
C GLU A 336 -11.02 -5.25 -28.44
N TYR A 337 -12.29 -5.28 -28.05
CA TYR A 337 -13.11 -4.08 -27.87
C TYR A 337 -14.19 -4.21 -26.80
N LEU A 338 -14.64 -3.06 -26.34
CA LEU A 338 -15.92 -2.88 -25.68
C LEU A 338 -17.02 -2.62 -26.72
N TRP A 339 -18.12 -3.36 -26.64
CA TRP A 339 -19.26 -3.31 -27.56
C TRP A 339 -20.56 -2.94 -26.83
N TYR A 340 -21.47 -2.34 -27.58
CA TYR A 340 -22.89 -2.22 -27.21
C TYR A 340 -23.77 -2.91 -28.26
N ASP A 341 -24.56 -3.87 -27.83
CA ASP A 341 -25.45 -4.69 -28.63
C ASP A 341 -26.84 -4.02 -28.66
N LYS A 342 -27.08 -3.16 -29.65
CA LYS A 342 -28.32 -2.39 -29.76
C LYS A 342 -29.43 -3.21 -30.42
N LEU A 343 -30.52 -3.44 -29.71
CA LEU A 343 -31.74 -4.01 -30.29
C LEU A 343 -32.40 -3.00 -31.24
N VAL A 344 -32.64 -3.43 -32.48
CA VAL A 344 -33.34 -2.66 -33.51
C VAL A 344 -34.53 -3.49 -33.97
N ASN A 345 -35.73 -2.98 -33.71
CA ASN A 345 -36.95 -3.61 -34.22
C ASN A 345 -37.11 -3.25 -35.70
N LYS A 346 -37.22 -4.27 -36.54
CA LYS A 346 -37.54 -4.13 -37.95
C LYS A 346 -39.04 -3.86 -38.13
N SER A 347 -39.38 -3.34 -39.31
CA SER A 347 -40.76 -3.05 -39.71
C SER A 347 -41.66 -4.28 -39.83
N ASP A 348 -41.07 -5.48 -39.93
CA ASP A 348 -41.75 -6.78 -39.99
C ASP A 348 -42.03 -7.40 -38.60
N GLY A 349 -41.58 -6.76 -37.52
CA GLY A 349 -41.72 -7.26 -36.15
C GLY A 349 -40.54 -8.08 -35.65
N ASP A 350 -39.54 -8.38 -36.48
CA ASP A 350 -38.31 -9.07 -36.06
C ASP A 350 -37.35 -8.11 -35.35
N THR A 351 -36.59 -8.62 -34.39
CA THR A 351 -35.58 -7.85 -33.65
C THR A 351 -34.18 -8.21 -34.14
N GLU A 352 -33.44 -7.24 -34.67
CA GLU A 352 -32.04 -7.41 -35.07
C GLU A 352 -31.11 -6.77 -34.05
N ILE A 353 -29.97 -7.41 -33.76
CA ILE A 353 -28.94 -6.86 -32.89
C ILE A 353 -27.90 -6.13 -33.75
N ARG A 354 -27.80 -4.81 -33.58
CA ARG A 354 -26.75 -4.00 -34.20
C ARG A 354 -25.61 -3.77 -33.21
N ASN A 355 -24.45 -4.33 -33.53
CA ASN A 355 -23.23 -4.19 -32.72
C ASN A 355 -22.58 -2.81 -32.93
N ILE A 356 -22.44 -2.04 -31.85
CA ILE A 356 -21.79 -0.73 -31.84
C ILE A 356 -20.46 -0.87 -31.11
N LYS A 357 -19.36 -0.70 -31.85
CA LYS A 357 -18.00 -0.68 -31.29
C LYS A 357 -17.78 0.60 -30.50
N ILE A 358 -17.41 0.53 -29.22
CA ILE A 358 -17.26 1.71 -28.35
C ILE A 358 -15.80 2.16 -28.27
N CYS A 359 -14.92 1.30 -27.76
CA CYS A 359 -13.50 1.60 -27.56
C CYS A 359 -12.70 0.29 -27.46
N SER A 360 -11.37 0.40 -27.39
CA SER A 360 -10.49 -0.70 -26.92
C SER A 360 -10.91 -1.17 -25.53
N PRO A 361 -10.51 -2.38 -25.08
CA PRO A 361 -11.04 -2.98 -23.87
C PRO A 361 -10.79 -2.08 -22.65
N LEU A 362 -11.87 -1.63 -22.03
CA LEU A 362 -11.84 -0.79 -20.85
C LEU A 362 -12.63 -1.49 -19.74
N ARG A 363 -11.95 -1.87 -18.66
CA ARG A 363 -12.55 -2.54 -17.51
C ARG A 363 -12.84 -1.52 -16.43
N VAL A 364 -14.03 -1.58 -15.86
CA VAL A 364 -14.34 -0.89 -14.60
C VAL A 364 -14.13 -1.91 -13.48
N THR A 365 -13.14 -1.75 -12.62
CA THR A 365 -12.72 -2.82 -11.68
C THR A 365 -13.04 -2.53 -10.22
N ALA A 366 -13.28 -1.28 -9.84
CA ALA A 366 -13.65 -0.90 -8.48
C ALA A 366 -14.44 0.41 -8.42
N ILE A 367 -15.19 0.59 -7.34
CA ILE A 367 -15.68 1.91 -6.92
C ILE A 367 -14.54 2.57 -6.14
N THR A 368 -14.25 3.83 -6.46
CA THR A 368 -13.25 4.60 -5.72
C THR A 368 -13.90 5.67 -4.86
N SER A 369 -13.30 6.01 -3.72
CA SER A 369 -13.67 7.17 -2.90
C SER A 369 -12.50 7.60 -2.04
N ASP A 370 -12.51 8.83 -1.55
CA ASP A 370 -11.53 9.26 -0.56
C ASP A 370 -11.79 8.58 0.80
N ALA A 371 -10.84 8.71 1.71
CA ALA A 371 -10.89 8.09 3.05
C ALA A 371 -12.13 8.51 3.87
N ASP A 372 -12.62 9.73 3.66
CA ASP A 372 -13.81 10.27 4.33
C ASP A 372 -15.13 9.83 3.67
N GLY A 373 -15.07 8.99 2.64
CA GLY A 373 -16.25 8.52 1.92
C GLY A 373 -16.88 9.58 1.02
N SER A 374 -16.07 10.51 0.51
CA SER A 374 -16.42 11.55 -0.47
C SER A 374 -15.69 11.32 -1.80
N ASN A 375 -15.91 12.20 -2.80
CA ASN A 375 -15.23 12.16 -4.10
C ASN A 375 -15.27 10.80 -4.82
N TYR A 376 -16.48 10.25 -4.98
CA TYR A 376 -16.67 8.94 -5.60
C TYR A 376 -16.23 8.90 -7.07
N GLY A 377 -15.66 7.76 -7.46
CA GLY A 377 -15.14 7.51 -8.80
C GLY A 377 -15.33 6.06 -9.25
N ARG A 378 -14.65 5.74 -10.36
CA ARG A 378 -14.47 4.38 -10.88
C ARG A 378 -13.00 4.13 -11.13
N LEU A 379 -12.51 2.98 -10.71
CA LEU A 379 -11.20 2.48 -11.12
C LEU A 379 -11.34 1.88 -12.52
N LEU A 380 -10.71 2.54 -13.49
CA LEU A 380 -10.65 2.10 -14.88
C LEU A 380 -9.32 1.39 -15.13
N GLU A 381 -9.35 0.25 -15.82
CA GLU A 381 -8.17 -0.51 -16.22
C GLU A 381 -8.22 -0.86 -17.72
N TRP A 382 -7.11 -0.66 -18.42
CA TRP A 382 -6.96 -1.00 -19.85
C TRP A 382 -5.50 -1.35 -20.18
N GLU A 383 -5.24 -1.85 -21.38
CA GLU A 383 -3.89 -2.01 -21.91
C GLU A 383 -3.56 -0.85 -22.84
N ASP A 384 -2.39 -0.24 -22.66
CA ASP A 384 -1.90 0.79 -23.59
C ASP A 384 -1.44 0.19 -24.92
N THR A 385 -1.06 1.05 -25.87
CA THR A 385 -0.58 0.63 -27.20
C THR A 385 0.67 -0.25 -27.18
N ASN A 386 1.39 -0.30 -26.06
CA ASN A 386 2.58 -1.12 -25.86
C ASN A 386 2.28 -2.41 -25.06
N GLY A 387 1.00 -2.68 -24.77
CA GLY A 387 0.57 -3.84 -23.99
C GLY A 387 0.73 -3.69 -22.48
N ASN A 388 1.10 -2.51 -21.96
CA ASN A 388 1.21 -2.30 -20.53
C ASN A 388 -0.16 -2.04 -19.91
N SER A 389 -0.44 -2.69 -18.77
CA SER A 389 -1.64 -2.41 -18.00
C SER A 389 -1.59 -0.99 -17.41
N ARG A 390 -2.67 -0.24 -17.63
CA ARG A 390 -2.90 1.11 -17.11
C ARG A 390 -4.09 1.08 -16.18
N LYS A 391 -4.00 1.89 -15.12
CA LYS A 391 -5.06 2.08 -14.14
C LYS A 391 -5.30 3.55 -13.90
N TRP A 392 -6.55 3.94 -13.72
CA TRP A 392 -6.89 5.31 -13.37
C TRP A 392 -8.16 5.37 -12.51
N ALA A 393 -8.03 6.02 -11.36
CA ALA A 393 -9.18 6.40 -10.54
C ALA A 393 -9.87 7.62 -11.14
N MET A 394 -10.90 7.36 -11.93
CA MET A 394 -11.66 8.36 -12.67
C MET A 394 -12.76 8.97 -11.78
N PRO A 395 -12.78 10.30 -11.56
CA PRO A 395 -13.84 10.97 -10.79
C PRO A 395 -15.19 10.88 -11.50
N MET A 396 -16.26 10.50 -10.78
CA MET A 396 -17.61 10.43 -11.38
C MET A 396 -18.11 11.80 -11.87
N GLU A 397 -17.62 12.91 -11.31
CA GLU A 397 -17.99 14.28 -11.74
C GLU A 397 -17.64 14.58 -13.20
N MET A 398 -16.63 13.89 -13.77
CA MET A 398 -16.27 14.04 -15.18
C MET A 398 -17.38 13.54 -16.14
N LEU A 399 -18.36 12.77 -15.64
CA LEU A 399 -19.54 12.37 -16.40
C LEU A 399 -20.65 13.44 -16.41
N GLY A 400 -20.50 14.54 -15.68
CA GLY A 400 -21.50 15.62 -15.64
C GLY A 400 -21.59 16.46 -16.93
N GLY A 401 -20.57 16.38 -17.80
CA GLY A 401 -20.49 17.11 -19.08
C GLY A 401 -20.46 16.18 -20.30
N SER A 402 -19.83 16.64 -21.39
CA SER A 402 -19.72 15.89 -22.66
C SER A 402 -18.77 14.69 -22.62
N GLY A 403 -18.09 14.46 -21.49
CA GLY A 403 -17.05 13.43 -21.31
C GLY A 403 -15.76 13.69 -22.10
N GLU A 404 -15.52 14.91 -22.56
CA GLU A 404 -14.31 15.26 -23.32
C GLU A 404 -13.04 15.06 -22.50
N GLU A 405 -13.04 15.52 -21.25
CA GLU A 405 -11.91 15.35 -20.35
C GLU A 405 -11.58 13.88 -20.09
N LEU A 406 -12.60 13.06 -19.82
CA LEU A 406 -12.49 11.60 -19.68
C LEU A 406 -11.78 10.98 -20.89
N ARG A 407 -12.25 11.29 -22.11
CA ARG A 407 -11.66 10.73 -23.34
C ARG A 407 -10.24 11.22 -23.57
N ARG A 408 -9.94 12.50 -23.29
CA ARG A 408 -8.60 13.06 -23.39
C ARG A 408 -7.62 12.32 -22.49
N VAL A 409 -7.99 12.05 -21.24
CA VAL A 409 -7.14 11.32 -20.29
C VAL A 409 -6.90 9.88 -20.77
N LEU A 410 -7.94 9.17 -21.21
CA LEU A 410 -7.81 7.80 -21.72
C LEU A 410 -6.88 7.74 -22.95
N LEU A 411 -7.01 8.67 -23.90
CA LEU A 411 -6.19 8.72 -25.11
C LEU A 411 -4.72 9.07 -24.81
N VAL A 412 -4.46 10.07 -23.95
CA VAL A 412 -3.08 10.45 -23.55
C VAL A 412 -2.36 9.30 -22.85
N ASN A 413 -3.11 8.44 -22.16
CA ASN A 413 -2.58 7.26 -21.49
C ASN A 413 -2.70 5.97 -22.31
N GLY A 414 -2.85 6.10 -23.63
CA GLY A 414 -2.64 5.00 -24.58
C GLY A 414 -3.83 4.07 -24.82
N LEU A 415 -5.06 4.43 -24.42
CA LEU A 415 -6.24 3.68 -24.87
C LEU A 415 -6.37 3.81 -26.40
N SER A 416 -6.05 2.72 -27.11
CA SER A 416 -5.71 2.75 -28.54
C SER A 416 -6.84 3.20 -29.48
N TYR A 417 -8.10 3.01 -29.08
CA TYR A 417 -9.26 3.38 -29.91
C TYR A 417 -10.42 3.83 -29.03
N ILE A 418 -11.05 4.95 -29.40
CA ILE A 418 -12.36 5.40 -28.91
C ILE A 418 -13.18 5.82 -30.13
N ASN A 419 -14.42 5.33 -30.23
CA ASN A 419 -15.31 5.67 -31.33
C ASN A 419 -15.67 7.17 -31.30
N ILE A 420 -15.60 7.82 -32.46
CA ILE A 420 -15.84 9.24 -32.65
C ILE A 420 -17.32 9.60 -32.82
N ASN A 421 -18.19 8.60 -33.06
CA ASN A 421 -19.62 8.82 -33.20
C ASN A 421 -20.25 9.28 -31.87
N GLY A 422 -21.12 10.30 -31.92
CA GLY A 422 -21.76 10.87 -30.73
C GLY A 422 -22.52 9.84 -29.88
N MET A 423 -23.21 8.88 -30.52
CA MET A 423 -23.94 7.82 -29.82
C MET A 423 -22.98 6.85 -29.10
N ALA A 424 -21.90 6.44 -29.77
CA ALA A 424 -20.91 5.54 -29.16
C ALA A 424 -20.18 6.21 -27.97
N ARG A 425 -19.94 7.52 -28.04
CA ARG A 425 -19.40 8.30 -26.92
C ARG A 425 -20.34 8.33 -25.72
N ALA A 426 -21.65 8.43 -25.95
CA ALA A 426 -22.65 8.33 -24.89
C ALA A 426 -22.63 6.94 -24.23
N PHE A 427 -22.57 5.87 -25.02
CA PHE A 427 -22.48 4.51 -24.49
C PHE A 427 -21.22 4.24 -23.66
N LEU A 428 -20.08 4.88 -23.97
CA LEU A 428 -18.90 4.78 -23.12
C LEU A 428 -19.16 5.35 -21.71
N MET A 429 -19.81 6.51 -21.63
CA MET A 429 -20.14 7.14 -20.36
C MET A 429 -21.19 6.33 -19.60
N GLU A 430 -22.20 5.83 -20.31
CA GLU A 430 -23.23 4.96 -19.76
C GLU A 430 -22.66 3.64 -19.23
N TYR A 431 -21.76 3.00 -19.97
CA TYR A 431 -21.00 1.83 -19.53
C TYR A 431 -20.32 2.05 -18.19
N ILE A 432 -19.53 3.14 -18.08
CA ILE A 432 -18.77 3.47 -16.86
C ILE A 432 -19.73 3.74 -15.69
N SER A 433 -20.80 4.49 -15.94
CA SER A 433 -21.79 4.87 -14.94
C SER A 433 -22.55 3.66 -14.38
N LEU A 434 -23.04 2.79 -15.27
CA LEU A 434 -23.89 1.64 -14.93
C LEU A 434 -23.11 0.44 -14.40
N CYS A 435 -21.79 0.37 -14.65
CA CYS A 435 -20.94 -0.66 -14.08
C CYS A 435 -21.04 -0.65 -12.54
N LYS A 436 -21.28 -1.84 -11.95
CA LYS A 436 -21.40 -2.06 -10.51
C LYS A 436 -20.30 -3.02 -10.02
N PRO A 437 -19.11 -2.50 -9.66
CA PRO A 437 -18.06 -3.28 -9.02
C PRO A 437 -18.44 -3.63 -7.59
N ASP A 438 -18.15 -4.85 -7.16
CA ASP A 438 -18.22 -5.22 -5.73
C ASP A 438 -17.02 -4.67 -4.95
N ARG A 439 -15.87 -4.52 -5.63
CA ARG A 439 -14.63 -4.03 -5.05
C ARG A 439 -14.70 -2.52 -4.81
N LYS A 440 -14.23 -2.10 -3.64
CA LYS A 440 -14.03 -0.69 -3.27
C LYS A 440 -12.55 -0.42 -3.03
N VAL A 441 -12.07 0.74 -3.46
CA VAL A 441 -10.68 1.18 -3.32
C VAL A 441 -10.67 2.62 -2.79
N THR A 442 -9.81 2.90 -1.84
CA THR A 442 -9.60 4.25 -1.31
C THR A 442 -8.64 5.01 -2.21
N CYS A 443 -9.06 6.18 -2.67
CA CYS A 443 -8.20 7.13 -3.37
C CYS A 443 -7.41 7.96 -2.38
N VAL A 444 -6.14 8.17 -2.69
CA VAL A 444 -5.30 9.15 -2.01
C VAL A 444 -4.76 10.14 -3.02
N ASN A 445 -4.61 11.40 -2.60
CA ASN A 445 -4.15 12.51 -3.46
C ASN A 445 -2.66 12.85 -3.26
N LYS A 446 -1.95 12.09 -2.42
CA LYS A 446 -0.54 12.28 -2.08
C LYS A 446 0.16 10.96 -1.78
N THR A 447 1.48 10.97 -1.86
CA THR A 447 2.35 9.83 -1.50
C THR A 447 2.52 9.73 0.03
N GLY A 448 3.16 8.65 0.49
CA GLY A 448 3.44 8.43 1.91
C GLY A 448 2.47 7.47 2.59
N TRP A 449 2.37 7.54 3.92
CA TRP A 449 1.60 6.60 4.72
C TRP A 449 0.09 6.80 4.63
N HIS A 450 -0.61 5.73 4.22
CA HIS A 450 -2.06 5.63 4.31
C HIS A 450 -2.45 4.34 5.03
N GLY A 451 -3.01 4.46 6.24
CA GLY A 451 -3.26 3.28 7.09
C GLY A 451 -1.97 2.48 7.32
N GLY A 452 -2.00 1.19 6.98
CA GLY A 452 -0.85 0.28 7.05
C GLY A 452 -0.08 0.10 5.74
N VAL A 453 -0.35 0.91 4.71
CA VAL A 453 0.35 0.86 3.42
C VAL A 453 1.10 2.15 3.14
N TYR A 454 2.14 2.04 2.31
CA TYR A 454 2.91 3.17 1.82
C TYR A 454 2.62 3.39 0.34
N VAL A 455 2.26 4.61 -0.03
CA VAL A 455 1.87 4.96 -1.41
C VAL A 455 2.99 5.72 -2.11
N LEU A 456 3.46 5.18 -3.23
CA LEU A 456 4.34 5.84 -4.20
C LEU A 456 3.54 6.18 -5.47
N GLN A 457 4.18 6.84 -6.43
CA GLN A 457 3.53 7.23 -7.70
C GLN A 457 3.23 6.04 -8.61
N ASP A 458 4.08 5.03 -8.55
CA ASP A 458 4.04 3.86 -9.43
C ASP A 458 3.76 2.55 -8.68
N GLU A 459 3.67 2.60 -7.34
CA GLU A 459 3.53 1.42 -6.50
C GLU A 459 2.80 1.74 -5.19
N VAL A 460 2.04 0.79 -4.67
CA VAL A 460 1.53 0.80 -3.29
C VAL A 460 2.09 -0.41 -2.57
N ILE A 461 2.73 -0.20 -1.42
CA ILE A 461 3.48 -1.22 -0.70
C ILE A 461 2.78 -1.55 0.63
N GLY A 462 2.51 -2.82 0.88
CA GLY A 462 1.95 -3.34 2.14
C GLY A 462 0.79 -4.33 1.95
N ARG A 463 0.30 -4.93 3.05
CA ARG A 463 -0.70 -6.02 3.03
C ARG A 463 -2.02 -5.65 2.36
N GLU A 464 -2.43 -4.39 2.43
CA GLU A 464 -3.67 -3.87 1.85
C GLU A 464 -3.41 -3.06 0.57
N ALA A 465 -2.28 -3.25 -0.12
CA ALA A 465 -1.93 -2.45 -1.29
C ALA A 465 -3.01 -2.42 -2.38
N GLN A 466 -3.80 -3.50 -2.51
CA GLN A 466 -4.88 -3.58 -3.48
C GLN A 466 -6.10 -2.73 -3.11
N SER A 467 -6.24 -2.24 -1.88
CA SER A 467 -7.37 -1.41 -1.47
C SER A 467 -7.11 0.09 -1.58
N VAL A 468 -5.91 0.52 -1.99
CA VAL A 468 -5.54 1.94 -2.09
C VAL A 468 -4.99 2.25 -3.48
N ILE A 469 -5.32 3.41 -4.02
CA ILE A 469 -4.73 3.91 -5.26
C ILE A 469 -4.41 5.40 -5.15
N LEU A 470 -3.27 5.80 -5.71
CA LEU A 470 -2.93 7.20 -5.87
C LEU A 470 -3.73 7.79 -7.03
N GLN A 471 -4.56 8.79 -6.74
CA GLN A 471 -5.30 9.56 -7.74
C GLN A 471 -4.49 10.82 -8.09
N THR A 472 -3.77 10.76 -9.20
CA THR A 472 -3.08 11.93 -9.78
C THR A 472 -3.89 12.51 -10.94
N SER A 473 -4.02 13.84 -10.98
CA SER A 473 -4.65 14.57 -12.10
C SER A 473 -3.83 14.52 -13.40
N SER A 474 -2.55 14.13 -13.34
CA SER A 474 -1.70 13.83 -14.49
C SER A 474 -0.66 12.75 -14.13
N VAL A 475 -0.34 11.87 -15.08
CA VAL A 475 0.69 10.82 -14.96
C VAL A 475 2.11 11.40 -15.13
N GLN A 476 2.29 12.70 -14.89
CA GLN A 476 3.55 13.40 -15.17
C GLN A 476 4.42 13.48 -13.91
N GLY A 477 5.56 12.80 -13.97
CA GLY A 477 6.61 12.78 -12.95
C GLY A 477 6.74 11.41 -12.29
N ARG A 478 7.87 10.71 -12.53
CA ARG A 478 8.29 9.55 -11.72
C ARG A 478 9.37 10.02 -10.76
N ASP A 479 8.92 10.57 -9.64
CA ASP A 479 9.74 11.13 -8.59
C ASP A 479 10.54 10.05 -7.83
N PHE A 480 10.13 8.77 -7.89
CA PHE A 480 10.73 7.61 -7.21
C PHE A 480 11.20 6.51 -8.18
N ARG A 481 11.92 6.90 -9.24
CA ARG A 481 12.52 5.95 -10.19
C ARG A 481 13.53 5.03 -9.52
N VAL A 482 13.68 3.84 -10.08
CA VAL A 482 14.66 2.83 -9.66
C VAL A 482 15.57 2.49 -10.84
N SER A 483 16.86 2.38 -10.56
CA SER A 483 17.88 1.84 -11.47
C SER A 483 18.91 1.08 -10.64
N GLY A 484 19.22 -0.16 -11.05
CA GLY A 484 20.04 -1.09 -10.26
C GLY A 484 19.31 -1.68 -9.05
N THR A 485 20.05 -2.41 -8.22
CA THR A 485 19.58 -3.04 -6.99
C THR A 485 20.16 -2.35 -5.74
N SER A 486 19.64 -2.67 -4.56
CA SER A 486 20.22 -2.19 -3.30
C SER A 486 21.64 -2.72 -3.06
N GLU A 487 21.96 -3.90 -3.61
CA GLU A 487 23.32 -4.45 -3.59
C GLU A 487 24.26 -3.61 -4.46
N ASP A 488 23.87 -3.31 -5.70
CA ASP A 488 24.65 -2.42 -6.57
C ASP A 488 24.86 -1.05 -5.93
N TRP A 489 23.81 -0.48 -5.33
CA TRP A 489 23.87 0.80 -4.63
C TRP A 489 24.85 0.74 -3.45
N ARG A 490 24.82 -0.33 -2.65
CA ARG A 490 25.72 -0.53 -1.51
C ARG A 490 27.18 -0.62 -1.94
N GLU A 491 27.47 -1.36 -3.00
CA GLU A 491 28.84 -1.55 -3.51
C GLU A 491 29.41 -0.28 -4.15
N ASN A 492 28.57 0.51 -4.83
CA ASN A 492 29.02 1.63 -5.63
C ASN A 492 28.84 3.00 -4.95
N ILE A 493 28.01 3.10 -3.91
CA ILE A 493 27.69 4.35 -3.22
C ILE A 493 27.74 4.16 -1.71
N GLY A 494 26.96 3.20 -1.19
CA GLY A 494 26.75 3.01 0.26
C GLY A 494 28.05 2.78 1.04
N ARG A 495 28.98 2.00 0.51
CA ARG A 495 30.26 1.68 1.19
C ARG A 495 31.12 2.92 1.49
N TYR A 496 31.03 3.96 0.65
CA TYR A 496 31.83 5.19 0.83
C TYR A 496 31.26 6.10 1.91
N CYS A 497 30.06 5.83 2.40
CA CYS A 497 29.51 6.54 3.56
C CYS A 497 30.21 6.12 4.86
N ILE A 498 30.79 4.92 4.92
CA ILE A 498 31.48 4.42 6.11
C ILE A 498 32.65 5.36 6.45
N LYS A 499 32.71 5.78 7.71
CA LYS A 499 33.64 6.79 8.27
C LYS A 499 33.41 8.23 7.78
N ASN A 500 32.61 8.46 6.74
CA ASN A 500 32.28 9.79 6.22
C ASN A 500 30.98 10.31 6.85
N ALA A 501 31.09 11.15 7.89
CA ALA A 501 29.96 11.50 8.75
C ALA A 501 28.86 12.27 8.01
N ARG A 502 29.21 13.22 7.13
CA ARG A 502 28.23 14.03 6.37
C ARG A 502 27.45 13.17 5.39
N LEU A 503 28.12 12.23 4.71
CA LEU A 503 27.49 11.27 3.81
C LEU A 503 26.54 10.33 4.58
N ALA A 504 27.05 9.63 5.60
CA ALA A 504 26.26 8.66 6.36
C ALA A 504 25.05 9.32 7.04
N PHE A 505 25.22 10.55 7.53
CA PHE A 505 24.12 11.33 8.09
C PHE A 505 23.06 11.69 7.03
N ALA A 506 23.47 12.22 5.88
CA ALA A 506 22.55 12.61 4.81
C ALA A 506 21.80 11.40 4.22
N VAL A 507 22.47 10.25 4.06
CA VAL A 507 21.82 9.00 3.64
C VAL A 507 20.83 8.51 4.70
N SER A 508 21.21 8.53 5.98
CA SER A 508 20.32 8.14 7.08
C SER A 508 19.10 9.05 7.16
N LEU A 509 19.23 10.32 6.80
CA LEU A 509 18.12 11.28 6.74
C LEU A 509 17.05 10.85 5.71
N ALA A 510 17.46 10.32 4.56
CA ALA A 510 16.54 9.80 3.54
C ALA A 510 15.68 8.66 4.08
N PHE A 511 16.28 7.76 4.85
CA PHE A 511 15.57 6.66 5.51
C PHE A 511 14.74 7.07 6.74
N ALA A 512 15.05 8.22 7.34
CA ALA A 512 14.34 8.72 8.52
C ALA A 512 12.97 9.32 8.18
N ALA A 513 12.77 9.82 6.96
CA ALA A 513 11.53 10.50 6.58
C ALA A 513 10.27 9.59 6.73
N PRO A 514 10.27 8.32 6.30
CA PRO A 514 9.13 7.41 6.51
C PRO A 514 8.84 7.12 8.00
N LEU A 515 9.81 7.31 8.89
CA LEU A 515 9.65 6.99 10.30
C LEU A 515 8.97 8.10 11.10
N LEU A 516 8.97 9.35 10.59
CA LEU A 516 8.46 10.53 11.30
C LEU A 516 7.10 10.30 11.95
N LYS A 517 6.11 9.89 11.14
CA LYS A 517 4.74 9.64 11.59
C LYS A 517 4.67 8.49 12.61
N LEU A 518 5.48 7.44 12.42
CA LEU A 518 5.48 6.24 13.26
C LEU A 518 6.02 6.54 14.66
N VAL A 519 7.07 7.36 14.76
CA VAL A 519 7.69 7.75 16.03
C VAL A 519 7.10 9.03 16.64
N GLY A 520 6.17 9.68 15.95
CA GLY A 520 5.48 10.88 16.44
C GLY A 520 6.32 12.15 16.39
N ILE A 521 7.27 12.24 15.46
CA ILE A 521 8.09 13.44 15.22
C ILE A 521 7.56 14.17 13.98
N GLY A 522 7.41 15.49 14.08
CA GLY A 522 7.04 16.34 12.95
C GLY A 522 8.21 16.65 12.01
N GLY A 523 7.88 17.19 10.84
CA GLY A 523 8.85 17.55 9.81
C GLY A 523 9.94 18.55 10.24
N GLY A 524 10.97 18.68 9.39
CA GLY A 524 12.11 19.53 9.67
C GLY A 524 13.15 19.53 8.54
N GLY A 525 14.07 20.48 8.62
CA GLY A 525 15.14 20.64 7.66
C GLY A 525 16.53 20.47 8.26
N TYR A 526 17.47 20.11 7.40
CA TYR A 526 18.90 20.20 7.64
C TYR A 526 19.55 21.00 6.52
N HIS A 527 20.58 21.77 6.86
CA HIS A 527 21.29 22.63 5.92
C HIS A 527 22.79 22.37 6.02
N LEU A 528 23.41 21.88 4.95
CA LEU A 528 24.86 21.79 4.86
C LEU A 528 25.41 23.15 4.44
N LYS A 529 26.24 23.75 5.32
CA LYS A 529 26.79 25.10 5.16
C LYS A 529 28.31 25.07 5.09
N GLY A 530 28.87 25.69 4.07
CA GLY A 530 30.33 25.86 3.93
C GLY A 530 30.77 26.31 2.54
N GLU A 531 32.07 26.37 2.32
CA GLU A 531 32.71 26.95 1.13
C GLU A 531 32.32 26.28 -0.19
N SER A 532 32.40 27.03 -1.29
CA SER A 532 32.16 26.45 -2.63
C SER A 532 33.08 25.26 -2.90
N THR A 533 32.58 24.25 -3.61
CA THR A 533 33.38 23.08 -4.06
C THR A 533 33.87 22.13 -2.93
N ASP A 534 33.27 22.20 -1.75
CA ASP A 534 33.60 21.32 -0.61
C ASP A 534 32.88 19.95 -0.61
N GLY A 535 31.94 19.70 -1.54
CA GLY A 535 31.19 18.45 -1.68
C GLY A 535 29.77 18.42 -1.07
N LYS A 536 29.21 19.57 -0.67
CA LYS A 536 27.81 19.71 -0.21
C LYS A 536 26.79 19.10 -1.17
N THR A 537 26.79 19.54 -2.42
CA THR A 537 25.85 19.10 -3.45
C THR A 537 25.98 17.61 -3.74
N THR A 538 27.21 17.10 -3.78
CA THR A 538 27.47 15.66 -3.93
C THR A 538 26.87 14.86 -2.77
N THR A 539 27.04 15.32 -1.53
CA THR A 539 26.44 14.68 -0.35
C THR A 539 24.92 14.62 -0.46
N MET A 540 24.29 15.72 -0.90
CA MET A 540 22.85 15.76 -1.13
C MET A 540 22.40 14.80 -2.24
N LYS A 541 23.14 14.75 -3.37
CA LYS A 541 22.86 13.82 -4.48
C LYS A 541 22.97 12.35 -4.05
N VAL A 542 23.97 12.01 -3.24
CA VAL A 542 24.12 10.66 -2.65
C VAL A 542 22.92 10.32 -1.77
N ALA A 543 22.46 11.24 -0.92
CA ALA A 543 21.25 11.03 -0.14
C ALA A 543 19.99 10.91 -1.02
N ALA A 544 19.88 11.72 -2.08
CA ALA A 544 18.77 11.67 -3.04
C ALA A 544 18.66 10.30 -3.73
N SER A 545 19.82 9.69 -4.03
CA SER A 545 19.90 8.39 -4.69
C SER A 545 19.24 7.26 -3.90
N VAL A 546 19.06 7.40 -2.59
CA VAL A 546 18.28 6.45 -1.78
C VAL A 546 16.86 6.34 -2.33
N CYS A 547 16.22 7.47 -2.63
CA CYS A 547 14.82 7.55 -3.01
C CYS A 547 14.56 7.63 -4.51
N GLY A 548 15.49 8.15 -5.32
CA GLY A 548 15.35 8.19 -6.78
C GLY A 548 16.53 8.84 -7.51
N GLY A 549 16.43 8.93 -8.85
CA GLY A 549 17.53 9.36 -9.72
C GLY A 549 17.80 10.88 -9.74
N THR A 550 18.52 11.35 -10.76
CA THR A 550 18.99 12.75 -10.88
C THR A 550 17.89 13.80 -10.84
N ASP A 551 16.66 13.45 -11.22
CA ASP A 551 15.51 14.36 -11.22
C ASP A 551 14.81 14.43 -9.85
N PHE A 552 15.33 13.71 -8.84
CA PHE A 552 14.74 13.64 -7.50
C PHE A 552 14.88 14.95 -6.71
N TRP A 553 16.04 15.62 -6.86
CA TRP A 553 16.38 16.85 -6.17
C TRP A 553 16.04 18.07 -7.02
N HIS A 554 15.83 19.21 -6.36
CA HIS A 554 15.51 20.47 -7.01
C HIS A 554 16.47 21.55 -6.54
N THR A 555 16.57 22.65 -7.27
CA THR A 555 17.22 23.86 -6.74
C THR A 555 16.21 24.72 -5.99
N TRP A 556 16.69 25.68 -5.19
CA TRP A 556 15.82 26.65 -4.52
C TRP A 556 15.15 27.65 -5.47
N ARG A 557 15.53 27.68 -6.77
CA ARG A 557 14.89 28.50 -7.81
C ARG A 557 13.49 27.99 -8.17
N ALA A 558 12.58 28.05 -7.21
CA ALA A 558 11.19 27.65 -7.34
C ALA A 558 10.31 28.55 -6.45
N THR A 559 9.11 28.85 -6.93
CA THR A 559 8.13 29.57 -6.11
C THR A 559 7.65 28.69 -4.95
N GLY A 560 7.28 29.29 -3.82
CA GLY A 560 6.71 28.54 -2.70
C GLY A 560 5.52 27.64 -3.08
N ASN A 561 4.71 28.02 -4.08
CA ASN A 561 3.60 27.21 -4.58
C ASN A 561 4.06 25.94 -5.32
N ALA A 562 5.16 26.02 -6.07
CA ALA A 562 5.73 24.87 -6.77
C ALA A 562 6.32 23.87 -5.77
N LEU A 563 6.99 24.38 -4.72
CA LEU A 563 7.51 23.56 -3.62
C LEU A 563 6.40 22.97 -2.75
N GLU A 564 5.26 23.64 -2.58
CA GLU A 564 4.06 23.08 -1.93
C GLU A 564 3.57 21.81 -2.66
N GLY A 565 3.44 21.89 -4.00
CA GLY A 565 3.05 20.73 -4.81
C GLY A 565 4.07 19.60 -4.75
N THR A 566 5.36 19.93 -4.75
CA THR A 566 6.45 18.96 -4.64
C THR A 566 6.48 18.30 -3.26
N ALA A 567 6.31 19.07 -2.18
CA ALA A 567 6.24 18.55 -0.82
C ALA A 567 5.07 17.58 -0.62
N SER A 568 3.91 17.83 -1.26
CA SER A 568 2.78 16.90 -1.26
C SER A 568 3.14 15.56 -1.93
N ARG A 569 3.90 15.59 -3.04
CA ARG A 569 4.41 14.37 -3.71
C ARG A 569 5.60 13.72 -2.99
N ARG A 570 6.15 14.37 -1.97
CA ARG A 570 7.23 13.89 -1.10
C ARG A 570 6.75 13.68 0.35
N ASN A 571 5.45 13.50 0.57
CA ASN A 571 4.95 13.25 1.92
C ASN A 571 5.52 11.91 2.44
N ASP A 572 6.02 11.94 3.67
CA ASP A 572 6.77 10.87 4.35
C ASP A 572 8.08 10.43 3.63
N ALA A 573 8.59 11.23 2.67
CA ALA A 573 9.88 11.03 2.00
C ALA A 573 10.75 12.29 2.10
N THR A 574 12.05 12.20 1.79
CA THR A 574 12.91 13.39 1.81
C THR A 574 12.69 14.33 0.63
N LEU A 575 12.87 15.63 0.87
CA LEU A 575 12.98 16.66 -0.16
C LEU A 575 14.41 17.23 -0.19
N MET A 576 15.03 17.28 -1.36
CA MET A 576 16.42 17.74 -1.52
C MET A 576 16.43 19.07 -2.29
N LEU A 577 17.03 20.11 -1.71
CA LEU A 577 17.04 21.47 -2.25
C LEU A 577 18.45 22.07 -2.33
N ASP A 578 18.98 22.18 -3.54
CA ASP A 578 20.32 22.69 -3.81
C ASP A 578 20.35 24.22 -3.95
N GLU A 579 21.43 24.83 -3.46
CA GLU A 579 21.77 26.25 -3.63
C GLU A 579 20.71 27.26 -3.15
N ILE A 580 20.65 27.46 -1.84
CA ILE A 580 19.70 28.40 -1.21
C ILE A 580 19.81 29.85 -1.69
N ARG A 581 20.94 30.26 -2.27
CA ARG A 581 21.16 31.63 -2.79
C ARG A 581 20.36 31.93 -4.07
N GLU A 582 19.76 30.93 -4.71
CA GLU A 582 18.97 31.15 -5.94
C GLU A 582 17.60 31.82 -5.69
N VAL A 583 17.22 32.00 -4.42
CA VAL A 583 16.00 32.69 -3.98
C VAL A 583 16.38 33.79 -2.99
N ASP A 584 15.57 34.83 -2.81
CA ASP A 584 15.89 35.84 -1.79
C ASP A 584 15.74 35.28 -0.36
N GLY A 585 16.49 35.84 0.59
CA GLY A 585 16.52 35.35 1.97
C GLY A 585 15.16 35.34 2.69
N ARG A 586 14.23 36.23 2.32
CA ARG A 586 12.88 36.27 2.92
C ARG A 586 12.02 35.14 2.38
N GLU A 587 11.98 34.94 1.07
CA GLU A 587 11.28 33.82 0.47
C GLU A 587 11.89 32.48 0.92
N ALA A 588 13.22 32.37 1.01
CA ALA A 588 13.91 31.20 1.57
C ALA A 588 13.41 30.86 2.98
N GLY A 589 13.33 31.86 3.86
CA GLY A 589 12.84 31.70 5.23
C GLY A 589 11.38 31.24 5.29
N ASN A 590 10.53 31.80 4.43
CA ASN A 590 9.12 31.41 4.34
C ASN A 590 8.94 29.98 3.83
N ILE A 591 9.71 29.58 2.81
CA ILE A 591 9.71 28.22 2.27
C ILE A 591 10.20 27.23 3.33
N ALA A 592 11.33 27.50 3.99
CA ALA A 592 11.85 26.64 5.06
C ALA A 592 10.84 26.44 6.19
N TYR A 593 10.15 27.52 6.58
CA TYR A 593 9.11 27.48 7.61
C TYR A 593 7.90 26.63 7.16
N MET A 594 7.45 26.81 5.92
CA MET A 594 6.33 26.06 5.31
C MET A 594 6.65 24.56 5.23
N LEU A 595 7.83 24.20 4.72
CA LEU A 595 8.27 22.82 4.58
C LEU A 595 8.36 22.11 5.93
N ALA A 596 8.98 22.75 6.93
CA ALA A 596 9.12 22.18 8.27
C ALA A 596 7.79 22.01 9.00
N ASN A 597 6.82 22.91 8.76
CA ASN A 597 5.50 22.83 9.38
C ASN A 597 4.56 21.82 8.74
N GLY A 598 4.83 21.39 7.51
CA GLY A 598 3.99 20.39 6.87
C GLY A 598 2.67 20.92 6.31
N GLN A 599 2.54 22.22 6.05
CA GLN A 599 1.27 22.83 5.63
C GLN A 599 1.45 23.93 4.59
N GLY A 600 0.69 23.84 3.50
CA GLY A 600 0.57 24.86 2.47
C GLY A 600 -0.21 26.09 2.91
N LYS A 601 -0.29 27.11 2.04
CA LYS A 601 -1.11 28.30 2.34
C LYS A 601 -2.59 27.99 2.14
N ALA A 602 -3.42 28.25 3.15
CA ALA A 602 -4.88 28.17 3.01
C ALA A 602 -5.37 29.20 2.00
N ARG A 603 -6.33 28.81 1.14
CA ARG A 603 -6.93 29.67 0.11
C ARG A 603 -8.44 29.59 0.20
N ALA A 604 -9.15 30.69 -0.03
CA ALA A 604 -10.60 30.68 -0.18
C ALA A 604 -11.00 30.25 -1.60
N ARG A 605 -12.15 29.59 -1.73
CA ARG A 605 -12.88 29.38 -2.98
C ARG A 605 -13.68 30.65 -3.31
N THR A 606 -14.19 30.73 -4.54
CA THR A 606 -15.03 31.84 -5.02
C THR A 606 -16.33 32.00 -4.23
N ASP A 607 -16.81 30.93 -3.60
CA ASP A 607 -17.99 30.90 -2.72
C ASP A 607 -17.67 31.26 -1.26
N GLY A 608 -16.43 31.66 -0.94
CA GLY A 608 -15.99 32.01 0.41
C GLY A 608 -15.63 30.81 1.30
N SER A 609 -15.85 29.57 0.86
CA SER A 609 -15.42 28.37 1.59
C SER A 609 -13.91 28.19 1.52
N VAL A 610 -13.30 27.57 2.54
CA VAL A 610 -11.84 27.34 2.55
C VAL A 610 -11.53 26.13 1.68
N ARG A 611 -10.63 26.30 0.70
CA ARG A 611 -10.06 25.19 -0.07
C ARG A 611 -9.22 24.32 0.86
N GLU A 612 -9.36 23.01 0.70
CA GLU A 612 -8.55 22.05 1.43
C GLU A 612 -7.06 22.35 1.24
N THR A 613 -6.34 22.45 2.35
CA THR A 613 -4.93 22.86 2.37
C THR A 613 -4.05 21.62 2.28
N ASN A 614 -3.07 21.62 1.38
CA ASN A 614 -2.10 20.53 1.28
C ASN A 614 -1.35 20.38 2.60
N ARG A 615 -1.26 19.14 3.07
CA ARG A 615 -0.50 18.77 4.28
C ARG A 615 0.47 17.65 3.98
N TRP A 616 1.67 17.78 4.51
CA TRP A 616 2.72 16.78 4.39
C TRP A 616 3.50 16.64 5.70
N ASN A 617 4.29 15.57 5.80
CA ASN A 617 5.25 15.37 6.87
C ASN A 617 6.54 14.88 6.22
N LEU A 618 7.59 15.70 6.19
CA LEU A 618 8.83 15.36 5.49
C LEU A 618 10.06 15.89 6.20
N LEU A 619 11.21 15.30 5.87
CA LEU A 619 12.51 15.87 6.14
C LEU A 619 13.04 16.50 4.86
N PHE A 620 13.68 17.67 4.96
CA PHE A 620 14.37 18.25 3.81
C PHE A 620 15.85 18.47 4.08
N LEU A 621 16.68 18.26 3.07
CA LEU A 621 18.10 18.59 3.09
C LEU A 621 18.34 19.73 2.11
N SER A 622 19.06 20.75 2.56
CA SER A 622 19.46 21.88 1.74
C SER A 622 20.96 22.10 1.80
N THR A 623 21.50 22.71 0.75
CA THR A 623 22.90 23.12 0.65
C THR A 623 23.01 24.62 0.42
N GLY A 624 24.15 25.19 0.79
CA GLY A 624 24.49 26.57 0.46
C GLY A 624 25.78 27.04 1.14
N GLU A 625 26.26 28.21 0.72
CA GLU A 625 27.41 28.86 1.35
C GLU A 625 27.03 29.68 2.59
N LEU A 626 25.82 30.25 2.58
CA LEU A 626 25.29 31.06 3.68
C LEU A 626 24.25 30.28 4.46
N SER A 627 24.26 30.45 5.77
CA SER A 627 23.13 30.07 6.61
C SER A 627 21.87 30.82 6.22
N LEU A 628 20.72 30.27 6.61
CA LEU A 628 19.44 30.95 6.41
C LEU A 628 19.39 32.32 7.12
N VAL A 629 20.10 32.47 8.24
CA VAL A 629 20.19 33.71 9.01
C VAL A 629 21.07 34.74 8.31
N GLU A 630 22.27 34.34 7.88
CA GLU A 630 23.17 35.21 7.11
C GLU A 630 22.52 35.64 5.79
N HIS A 631 21.82 34.71 5.14
CA HIS A 631 21.14 34.99 3.88
C HIS A 631 19.98 36.00 4.06
N ALA A 632 19.13 35.81 5.08
CA ALA A 632 18.09 36.79 5.41
C ALA A 632 18.69 38.16 5.79
N ALA A 633 19.77 38.16 6.57
CA ALA A 633 20.46 39.39 6.98
C ALA A 633 21.04 40.15 5.77
N SER A 634 21.57 39.43 4.76
CA SER A 634 22.05 40.02 3.51
C SER A 634 20.96 40.73 2.70
N ALA A 635 19.69 40.33 2.90
CA ALA A 635 18.52 40.97 2.31
C ALA A 635 17.92 42.08 3.19
N GLY A 636 18.57 42.45 4.30
CA GLY A 636 18.09 43.47 5.24
C GLY A 636 16.93 42.99 6.14
N GLU A 637 16.66 41.69 6.16
CA GLU A 637 15.55 41.08 6.90
C GLU A 637 16.07 40.38 8.17
N ARG A 638 15.27 40.38 9.24
CA ARG A 638 15.58 39.61 10.46
C ARG A 638 14.84 38.27 10.44
N THR A 639 15.53 37.19 10.73
CA THR A 639 14.89 35.88 10.91
C THR A 639 14.08 35.83 12.20
N TYR A 640 12.94 35.14 12.16
CA TYR A 640 12.11 34.92 13.35
C TYR A 640 12.80 33.93 14.32
N ALA A 641 12.69 34.20 15.62
CA ALA A 641 13.11 33.26 16.65
C ALA A 641 12.43 31.88 16.45
N GLY A 642 13.23 30.82 16.34
CA GLY A 642 12.74 29.44 16.17
C GLY A 642 12.88 28.84 14.77
N VAL A 643 13.28 29.61 13.76
CA VAL A 643 13.63 29.07 12.42
C VAL A 643 14.85 28.14 12.49
N GLU A 644 15.88 28.50 13.26
CA GLU A 644 17.10 27.70 13.48
C GLU A 644 16.83 26.33 14.13
N VAL A 645 15.75 26.20 14.88
CA VAL A 645 15.35 24.92 15.50
C VAL A 645 14.61 24.04 14.48
N ARG A 646 14.06 24.64 13.41
CA ARG A 646 13.31 23.94 12.36
C ARG A 646 14.16 23.54 11.18
N MET A 647 15.22 24.29 10.88
CA MET A 647 16.24 23.98 9.90
C MET A 647 17.61 23.98 10.59
N ILE A 648 18.12 22.79 10.91
CA ILE A 648 19.39 22.62 11.61
C ILE A 648 20.53 22.80 10.63
N GLN A 649 21.43 23.72 10.93
CA GLN A 649 22.64 23.93 10.14
C GLN A 649 23.75 22.97 10.57
N ILE A 650 24.44 22.36 9.62
CA ILE A 650 25.58 21.49 9.87
C ILE A 650 26.73 22.01 9.00
N PRO A 651 27.89 22.35 9.60
CA PRO A 651 29.08 22.65 8.82
C PRO A 651 29.44 21.49 7.90
N SER A 652 29.53 21.77 6.60
CA SER A 652 29.86 20.77 5.58
C SER A 652 31.31 20.29 5.72
N ASP A 653 32.24 21.20 6.03
CA ASP A 653 33.65 20.85 6.20
C ASP A 653 33.87 19.88 7.37
N SER A 654 34.55 18.78 7.07
CA SER A 654 34.99 17.77 8.03
C SER A 654 36.31 18.12 8.72
N GLY A 655 37.00 19.18 8.27
CA GLY A 655 38.34 19.55 8.69
C GLY A 655 39.45 18.76 7.99
N LYS A 656 39.11 18.00 6.93
CA LYS A 656 40.04 17.21 6.13
C LYS A 656 39.89 17.49 4.64
N TYR A 657 39.04 16.73 3.94
CA TYR A 657 38.92 16.77 2.48
C TYR A 657 37.53 17.31 2.07
N GLY A 658 37.17 18.50 2.58
CA GLY A 658 35.80 19.02 2.45
C GLY A 658 34.83 18.17 3.28
N VAL A 659 33.74 17.69 2.68
CA VAL A 659 32.75 16.83 3.35
C VAL A 659 33.27 15.42 3.73
N PHE A 660 34.43 15.01 3.22
CA PHE A 660 34.96 13.65 3.41
C PHE A 660 36.04 13.58 4.50
N GLU A 661 35.84 12.70 5.48
CA GLU A 661 36.83 12.30 6.46
C GLU A 661 37.78 11.19 5.98
N GLU A 662 37.34 10.37 5.02
CA GLU A 662 37.99 9.19 4.46
C GLU A 662 37.83 9.13 2.94
N LEU A 663 38.91 8.85 2.22
CA LEU A 663 38.95 8.86 0.76
C LEU A 663 38.78 7.47 0.14
N HIS A 664 38.82 6.39 0.93
CA HIS A 664 38.55 5.02 0.44
C HIS A 664 39.40 4.60 -0.79
N GLY A 665 40.65 5.05 -0.83
CA GLY A 665 41.61 4.74 -1.90
C GLY A 665 41.59 5.72 -3.08
N PHE A 666 40.73 6.74 -3.09
CA PHE A 666 40.78 7.83 -4.06
C PHE A 666 41.89 8.83 -3.74
N SER A 667 42.41 9.52 -4.77
CA SER A 667 43.54 10.45 -4.63
C SER A 667 43.16 11.78 -3.99
N SER A 668 41.90 12.18 -4.05
CA SER A 668 41.38 13.43 -3.47
C SER A 668 39.88 13.37 -3.20
N GLY A 669 39.38 14.30 -2.38
CA GLY A 669 37.94 14.49 -2.16
C GLY A 669 37.19 14.78 -3.47
N LYS A 670 37.81 15.54 -4.39
CA LYS A 670 37.24 15.81 -5.72
C LYS A 670 37.01 14.54 -6.53
N THR A 671 38.00 13.65 -6.59
CA THR A 671 37.88 12.39 -7.33
C THR A 671 36.83 11.44 -6.73
N LEU A 672 36.69 11.41 -5.41
CA LEU A 672 35.62 10.65 -4.75
C LEU A 672 34.25 11.27 -5.05
N ALA A 673 34.14 12.60 -5.02
CA ALA A 673 32.90 13.28 -5.35
C ALA A 673 32.46 13.00 -6.80
N GLU A 674 33.37 13.14 -7.77
CA GLU A 674 33.12 12.82 -9.18
C GLU A 674 32.68 11.37 -9.37
N HIS A 675 33.32 10.43 -8.67
CA HIS A 675 32.91 9.02 -8.67
C HIS A 675 31.47 8.85 -8.17
N LEU A 676 31.13 9.42 -7.01
CA LEU A 676 29.78 9.33 -6.46
C LEU A 676 28.74 9.96 -7.39
N GLU A 677 29.03 11.12 -7.99
CA GLU A 677 28.11 11.79 -8.92
C GLU A 677 27.83 10.99 -10.19
N GLN A 678 28.83 10.26 -10.70
CA GLN A 678 28.63 9.34 -11.82
C GLN A 678 27.74 8.16 -11.43
N HIS A 679 27.95 7.58 -10.24
CA HIS A 679 27.27 6.34 -9.84
C HIS A 679 25.82 6.57 -9.40
N VAL A 680 25.47 7.72 -8.82
CA VAL A 680 24.06 8.04 -8.46
C VAL A 680 23.13 8.10 -9.69
N ALA A 681 23.67 8.37 -10.88
CA ALA A 681 22.89 8.32 -12.12
C ALA A 681 22.49 6.88 -12.52
N HIS A 682 23.31 5.89 -12.16
CA HIS A 682 23.12 4.49 -12.52
C HIS A 682 22.48 3.64 -11.43
N TYR A 683 22.69 4.01 -10.16
CA TYR A 683 22.24 3.24 -8.99
C TYR A 683 21.42 4.13 -8.06
N HIS A 684 20.10 3.97 -8.07
CA HIS A 684 19.20 4.78 -7.25
C HIS A 684 17.83 4.15 -7.02
N GLY A 685 17.13 4.60 -5.97
CA GLY A 685 15.73 4.28 -5.66
C GLY A 685 15.50 2.92 -5.00
N ALA A 686 16.29 1.91 -5.33
CA ALA A 686 16.15 0.56 -4.76
C ALA A 686 16.23 0.51 -3.22
N PRO A 687 17.20 1.19 -2.56
CA PRO A 687 17.31 1.12 -1.10
C PRO A 687 16.06 1.62 -0.37
N PHE A 688 15.42 2.68 -0.88
CA PHE A 688 14.19 3.20 -0.27
C PHE A 688 13.04 2.21 -0.41
N ARG A 689 12.89 1.54 -1.56
CA ARG A 689 11.82 0.54 -1.73
C ARG A 689 12.01 -0.67 -0.83
N ASP A 690 13.23 -1.20 -0.75
CA ASP A 690 13.55 -2.32 0.14
C ASP A 690 13.26 -1.95 1.61
N TRP A 691 13.57 -0.70 1.98
CA TRP A 691 13.24 -0.19 3.30
C TRP A 691 11.73 -0.12 3.56
N LEU A 692 10.93 0.34 2.60
CA LEU A 692 9.47 0.37 2.70
C LEU A 692 8.86 -1.04 2.76
N HIS A 693 9.39 -2.00 2.00
CA HIS A 693 8.97 -3.41 2.10
C HIS A 693 9.29 -3.99 3.48
N CYS A 694 10.46 -3.69 4.04
CA CYS A 694 10.81 -4.09 5.40
C CYS A 694 9.84 -3.47 6.43
N LEU A 695 9.58 -2.16 6.33
CA LEU A 695 8.66 -1.45 7.22
C LEU A 695 7.23 -1.99 7.19
N THR A 696 6.72 -2.31 6.01
CA THR A 696 5.33 -2.75 5.82
C THR A 696 5.11 -4.24 6.12
N ALA A 697 6.18 -5.04 6.21
CA ALA A 697 6.10 -6.46 6.57
C ALA A 697 5.60 -6.65 8.01
N ASP A 698 6.11 -5.85 8.95
CA ASP A 698 5.71 -5.81 10.37
C ASP A 698 5.81 -4.39 10.96
N LEU A 699 4.88 -3.54 10.55
CA LEU A 699 4.84 -2.13 10.94
C LEU A 699 4.76 -1.90 12.47
N PRO A 700 3.93 -2.64 13.24
CA PRO A 700 3.87 -2.47 14.70
C PRO A 700 5.19 -2.74 15.40
N GLU A 701 5.87 -3.83 15.05
CA GLU A 701 7.13 -4.22 15.69
C GLU A 701 8.25 -3.23 15.36
N LEU A 702 8.44 -2.88 14.09
CA LEU A 702 9.44 -1.88 13.70
C LEU A 702 9.17 -0.49 14.30
N THR A 703 7.90 -0.11 14.45
CA THR A 703 7.53 1.13 15.14
C THR A 703 7.95 1.11 16.62
N SER A 704 7.77 -0.02 17.29
CA SER A 704 8.19 -0.21 18.69
C SER A 704 9.71 -0.11 18.82
N GLN A 705 10.45 -0.81 17.97
CA GLN A 705 11.92 -0.77 17.93
C GLN A 705 12.44 0.64 17.64
N ALA A 706 11.86 1.33 16.66
CA ALA A 706 12.21 2.71 16.32
C ALA A 706 12.03 3.67 17.50
N LYS A 707 10.92 3.57 18.24
CA LYS A 707 10.66 4.39 19.44
C LYS A 707 11.66 4.10 20.56
N ALA A 708 11.97 2.82 20.80
CA ALA A 708 12.95 2.42 21.80
C ALA A 708 14.35 2.96 21.48
N LEU A 709 14.80 2.78 20.24
CA LEU A 709 16.11 3.22 19.79
C LEU A 709 16.23 4.76 19.76
N LEU A 710 15.18 5.45 19.33
CA LEU A 710 15.11 6.93 19.38
C LEU A 710 15.26 7.45 20.81
N LYS A 711 14.57 6.85 21.79
CA LYS A 711 14.70 7.22 23.21
C LYS A 711 16.11 6.99 23.72
N GLU A 712 16.71 5.85 23.39
CA GLU A 712 18.09 5.52 23.78
C GLU A 712 19.09 6.54 23.22
N TYR A 713 19.04 6.79 21.91
CA TYR A 713 19.98 7.67 21.23
C TYR A 713 19.81 9.12 21.65
N THR A 714 18.58 9.57 21.91
CA THR A 714 18.33 10.90 22.48
C THR A 714 19.04 11.04 23.83
N ARG A 715 18.92 10.04 24.72
CA ARG A 715 19.62 10.04 26.02
C ARG A 715 21.14 10.08 25.84
N ARG A 716 21.69 9.26 24.95
CA ARG A 716 23.15 9.16 24.73
C ARG A 716 23.76 10.41 24.08
N LEU A 717 23.00 11.11 23.25
CA LEU A 717 23.45 12.32 22.55
C LEU A 717 23.21 13.62 23.33
N THR A 718 22.45 13.58 24.43
CA THR A 718 22.11 14.78 25.22
C THR A 718 23.27 15.14 26.16
N PRO A 719 23.87 16.35 26.05
CA PRO A 719 24.84 16.83 27.03
C PRO A 719 24.21 17.10 28.40
N GLU A 720 24.98 17.00 29.49
CA GLU A 720 24.48 17.13 30.87
C GLU A 720 23.81 18.48 31.18
N ASN A 721 24.21 19.57 30.51
CA ASN A 721 23.68 20.93 30.72
C ASN A 721 22.81 21.44 29.54
N ALA A 722 22.16 20.56 28.80
CA ALA A 722 21.39 20.94 27.62
C ALA A 722 20.11 21.73 27.94
N GLY A 723 20.01 22.98 27.47
CA GLY A 723 18.75 23.73 27.50
C GLY A 723 17.66 23.16 26.57
N ASN A 724 16.40 23.57 26.76
CA ASN A 724 15.23 23.05 26.03
C ASN A 724 15.34 23.11 24.49
N GLN A 725 16.04 24.09 23.92
CA GLN A 725 16.26 24.16 22.48
C GLN A 725 17.28 23.12 21.99
N VAL A 726 18.32 22.86 22.77
CA VAL A 726 19.35 21.86 22.47
C VAL A 726 18.72 20.46 22.52
N GLY A 727 17.86 20.17 23.49
CA GLY A 727 17.14 18.89 23.57
C GLY A 727 16.31 18.56 22.31
N ARG A 728 15.63 19.56 21.73
CA ARG A 728 14.88 19.38 20.47
C ARG A 728 15.79 19.08 19.27
N ALA A 729 16.94 19.76 19.18
CA ALA A 729 17.93 19.46 18.14
C ALA A 729 18.51 18.06 18.32
N VAL A 730 18.91 17.68 19.53
CA VAL A 730 19.44 16.35 19.86
C VAL A 730 18.47 15.24 19.44
N THR A 731 17.17 15.41 19.70
CA THR A 731 16.14 14.42 19.31
C THR A 731 16.09 14.24 17.79
N ARG A 732 16.31 15.30 17.01
CA ARG A 732 16.36 15.26 15.55
C ARG A 732 17.61 14.53 15.03
N PHE A 733 18.78 14.76 15.63
CA PHE A 733 19.98 13.96 15.32
C PHE A 733 19.80 12.48 15.71
N ALA A 734 19.17 12.21 16.85
CA ALA A 734 18.84 10.85 17.30
C ALA A 734 17.87 10.13 16.35
N LEU A 735 16.90 10.84 15.76
CA LEU A 735 16.00 10.33 14.72
C LEU A 735 16.80 9.84 13.50
N VAL A 736 17.76 10.63 13.02
CA VAL A 736 18.59 10.27 11.87
C VAL A 736 19.49 9.08 12.19
N ALA A 737 20.14 9.07 13.36
CA ALA A 737 20.91 7.93 13.84
C ALA A 737 20.07 6.65 13.90
N MET A 738 18.89 6.73 14.52
CA MET A 738 17.98 5.60 14.70
C MET A 738 17.57 5.00 13.35
N ALA A 739 17.21 5.85 12.37
CA ALA A 739 16.84 5.39 11.04
C ALA A 739 17.99 4.65 10.35
N GLY A 740 19.19 5.24 10.33
CA GLY A 740 20.36 4.62 9.71
C GLY A 740 20.73 3.28 10.33
N GLU A 741 20.61 3.15 11.65
CA GLU A 741 20.89 1.88 12.35
C GLU A 741 19.84 0.81 12.07
N LEU A 742 18.54 1.15 12.01
CA LEU A 742 17.50 0.19 11.65
C LEU A 742 17.68 -0.33 10.22
N VAL A 743 17.97 0.57 9.28
CA VAL A 743 18.18 0.20 7.87
C VAL A 743 19.46 -0.63 7.69
N THR A 744 20.48 -0.34 8.51
CA THR A 744 21.70 -1.15 8.59
C THR A 744 21.40 -2.55 9.11
N LYS A 745 20.60 -2.68 10.16
CA LYS A 745 20.14 -3.99 10.69
C LYS A 745 19.29 -4.77 9.70
N ALA A 746 18.56 -4.08 8.82
CA ALA A 746 17.83 -4.67 7.71
C ALA A 746 18.73 -5.13 6.54
N GLY A 747 20.04 -4.86 6.59
CA GLY A 747 21.01 -5.29 5.57
C GLY A 747 21.11 -4.39 4.33
N ILE A 748 20.42 -3.25 4.31
CA ILE A 748 20.26 -2.40 3.12
C ILE A 748 21.48 -1.49 2.91
N THR A 749 22.04 -0.89 3.97
CA THR A 749 23.20 0.03 3.84
C THR A 749 24.52 -0.69 3.64
N GLY A 750 24.68 -1.89 4.22
CA GLY A 750 25.95 -2.59 4.32
C GLY A 750 26.95 -2.00 5.32
N TRP A 751 26.52 -1.07 6.19
CA TRP A 751 27.41 -0.44 7.17
C TRP A 751 27.64 -1.34 8.39
N PRO A 752 28.75 -1.14 9.14
CA PRO A 752 28.89 -1.72 10.46
C PRO A 752 27.92 -1.08 11.46
N GLU A 753 27.46 -1.86 12.45
CA GLU A 753 26.61 -1.34 13.54
C GLU A 753 27.30 -0.17 14.27
N GLY A 754 26.54 0.90 14.51
CA GLY A 754 27.04 2.13 15.14
C GLY A 754 27.55 3.19 14.18
N GLU A 755 27.68 2.92 12.88
CA GLU A 755 28.16 3.90 11.90
C GLU A 755 27.21 5.10 11.76
N ALA A 756 25.89 4.87 11.73
CA ALA A 756 24.90 5.94 11.62
C ALA A 756 24.82 6.75 12.93
N PHE A 757 24.94 6.08 14.09
CA PHE A 757 25.05 6.76 15.38
C PHE A 757 26.29 7.66 15.44
N ARG A 758 27.46 7.15 15.03
CA ARG A 758 28.73 7.90 14.97
C ARG A 758 28.60 9.12 14.06
N ALA A 759 28.01 8.96 12.88
CA ALA A 759 27.79 10.04 11.93
C ALA A 759 26.93 11.16 12.53
N ALA A 760 25.78 10.81 13.14
CA ALA A 760 24.91 11.77 13.79
C ALA A 760 25.58 12.46 14.99
N GLN A 761 26.36 11.73 15.78
CA GLN A 761 27.14 12.30 16.89
C GLN A 761 28.16 13.32 16.39
N SER A 762 28.88 13.01 15.31
CA SER A 762 29.85 13.92 14.70
C SER A 762 29.18 15.18 14.14
N CYS A 763 28.04 15.04 13.45
CA CYS A 763 27.29 16.20 12.95
C CYS A 763 26.69 17.04 14.08
N LEU A 764 26.22 16.41 15.17
CA LEU A 764 25.75 17.12 16.37
C LEU A 764 26.88 17.92 17.03
N ALA A 765 28.06 17.31 17.16
CA ALA A 765 29.23 17.99 17.72
C ALA A 765 29.67 19.18 16.85
N ALA A 766 29.68 19.02 15.52
CA ALA A 766 29.97 20.11 14.58
C ALA A 766 28.94 21.25 14.70
N TRP A 767 27.65 20.93 14.79
CA TRP A 767 26.60 21.93 15.00
C TRP A 767 26.74 22.65 16.36
N MET A 768 27.06 21.93 17.43
CA MET A 768 27.29 22.52 18.76
C MET A 768 28.50 23.47 18.75
N ALA A 769 29.58 23.09 18.06
CA ALA A 769 30.77 23.91 17.93
C ALA A 769 30.49 25.20 17.15
N ASP A 770 29.79 25.12 16.01
CA ASP A 770 29.40 26.27 15.16
C ASP A 770 28.47 27.24 15.90
N ARG A 771 27.59 26.71 16.76
CA ARG A 771 26.64 27.52 17.56
C ARG A 771 27.32 28.32 18.69
N GLY A 772 28.47 27.88 19.18
CA GLY A 772 29.14 28.45 20.35
C GLY A 772 28.57 28.00 21.70
N HIS A 773 29.38 28.10 22.77
CA HIS A 773 29.08 27.66 24.13
C HIS A 773 27.72 28.17 24.60
N THR A 774 26.79 27.25 24.91
CA THR A 774 25.58 27.26 25.79
C THR A 774 24.75 28.53 26.04
N ALA A 775 25.27 29.74 25.87
CA ALA A 775 24.58 31.01 25.92
C ALA A 775 23.77 31.23 24.63
N ASN A 776 22.54 31.72 24.79
CA ASN A 776 21.66 32.09 23.70
C ASN A 776 22.40 33.07 22.76
N GLN A 777 22.49 32.78 21.46
CA GLN A 777 23.12 33.66 20.47
C GLN A 777 22.45 35.06 20.45
N GLU A 778 21.15 35.10 20.76
CA GLU A 778 20.38 36.32 21.00
C GLU A 778 20.92 37.15 22.18
N ASP A 779 21.37 36.49 23.25
CA ASP A 779 21.92 37.14 24.45
C ASP A 779 23.31 37.72 24.15
N LYS A 780 24.15 36.97 23.40
CA LYS A 780 25.46 37.45 22.94
C LYS A 780 25.32 38.65 22.01
N ALA A 781 24.42 38.58 21.02
CA ALA A 781 24.16 39.69 20.10
C ALA A 781 23.61 40.94 20.83
N ALA A 782 22.76 40.74 21.84
CA ALA A 782 22.27 41.84 22.66
C ALA A 782 23.39 42.52 23.47
N LEU A 783 24.27 41.73 24.10
CA LEU A 783 25.44 42.23 24.83
C LEU A 783 26.43 42.95 23.89
N GLU A 784 26.68 42.39 22.70
CA GLU A 784 27.53 43.02 21.68
C GLU A 784 26.94 44.36 21.21
N GLN A 785 25.63 44.43 20.97
CA GLN A 785 24.95 45.69 20.64
C GLN A 785 25.11 46.75 21.75
N VAL A 786 24.98 46.37 23.02
CA VAL A 786 25.21 47.28 24.15
C VAL A 786 26.65 47.80 24.13
N ARG A 787 27.64 46.91 24.03
CA ARG A 787 29.06 47.27 24.00
C ARG A 787 29.38 48.19 22.82
N ASP A 788 28.99 47.80 21.60
CA ASP A 788 29.20 48.59 20.39
C ASP A 788 28.60 49.99 20.51
N PHE A 789 27.38 50.07 21.04
CA PHE A 789 26.73 51.34 21.25
C PHE A 789 27.49 52.20 22.25
N MET A 790 27.85 51.65 23.41
CA MET A 790 28.58 52.38 24.45
C MET A 790 29.93 52.88 23.93
N THR A 791 30.70 52.02 23.26
CA THR A 791 32.03 52.36 22.72
C THR A 791 31.95 53.44 21.63
N ARG A 792 31.01 53.33 20.68
CA ARG A 792 30.85 54.31 19.59
C ARG A 792 30.36 55.67 20.09
N ASN A 793 29.60 55.71 21.19
CA ASN A 793 28.92 56.92 21.65
C ASN A 793 29.51 57.53 22.94
N GLN A 794 30.55 56.95 23.52
CA GLN A 794 31.08 57.32 24.84
C GLN A 794 31.49 58.80 24.98
N PHE A 795 31.88 59.46 23.89
CA PHE A 795 32.30 60.88 23.89
C PHE A 795 31.28 61.82 23.24
N SER A 796 30.24 61.29 22.57
CA SER A 796 29.34 62.08 21.72
C SER A 796 27.89 62.12 22.21
N ARG A 797 27.46 61.16 23.05
CA ARG A 797 26.07 61.08 23.56
C ARG A 797 25.99 61.17 25.09
N PHE A 798 27.11 61.25 25.79
CA PHE A 798 27.16 61.36 27.25
C PHE A 798 27.73 62.72 27.66
N ALA A 799 26.99 63.45 28.50
CA ALA A 799 27.49 64.67 29.11
C ALA A 799 28.59 64.34 30.12
N ASP A 800 29.61 65.19 30.23
CA ASP A 800 30.63 65.04 31.25
C ASP A 800 30.04 65.35 32.64
N TRP A 801 30.38 64.54 33.63
CA TRP A 801 29.89 64.70 35.00
C TRP A 801 30.40 65.98 35.69
N ASN A 802 31.64 66.39 35.39
CA ASN A 802 32.32 67.50 36.06
C ASN A 802 32.47 68.76 35.18
N ASP A 803 32.43 68.62 33.85
CA ASP A 803 32.53 69.75 32.92
C ASP A 803 31.13 70.14 32.39
N ASP A 804 30.67 71.34 32.75
CA ASP A 804 29.38 71.90 32.34
C ASP A 804 29.35 72.36 30.88
N ARG A 805 30.51 72.51 30.24
CA ARG A 805 30.63 72.88 28.82
C ARG A 805 30.40 71.71 27.86
N ASN A 806 30.44 70.47 28.34
CA ASN A 806 30.19 69.28 27.52
C ASN A 806 28.73 68.80 27.69
N ARG A 807 27.84 69.31 26.84
CA ARG A 807 26.42 68.93 26.81
C ARG A 807 26.00 68.53 25.39
N PRO A 808 26.02 67.22 25.06
CA PRO A 808 25.59 66.75 23.74
C PRO A 808 24.14 67.11 23.42
N VAL A 809 23.87 67.50 22.18
CA VAL A 809 22.49 67.82 21.71
C VAL A 809 21.56 66.61 21.81
N SER A 810 22.08 65.40 21.57
CA SER A 810 21.35 64.13 21.70
C SER A 810 21.83 63.34 22.92
N MET A 811 21.73 63.95 24.10
CA MET A 811 22.23 63.35 25.34
C MET A 811 21.41 62.13 25.78
N MET A 812 22.11 61.07 26.19
CA MET A 812 21.51 59.81 26.67
C MET A 812 21.85 59.50 28.12
N GLY A 813 22.73 60.30 28.73
CA GLY A 813 23.22 60.07 30.08
C GLY A 813 24.44 60.90 30.41
N PHE A 814 25.07 60.55 31.53
CA PHE A 814 26.32 61.16 31.98
C PHE A 814 27.47 60.16 31.96
N ARG A 815 28.68 60.67 31.72
CA ARG A 815 29.94 59.94 31.86
C ARG A 815 30.75 60.60 32.97
N LYS A 816 31.09 59.83 33.99
CA LYS A 816 31.94 60.24 35.10
C LYS A 816 33.27 59.50 34.99
N VAL A 817 34.37 60.24 35.02
CA VAL A 817 35.71 59.70 35.11
C VAL A 817 36.25 60.01 36.48
N ASP A 818 36.45 58.98 37.27
CA ASP A 818 37.20 59.07 38.51
C ASP A 818 38.67 58.82 38.13
N LYS A 819 39.45 59.91 38.04
CA LYS A 819 40.88 59.84 37.71
C LYS A 819 41.57 59.05 38.83
N GLY A 820 42.19 57.92 38.49
CA GLY A 820 43.02 57.18 39.42
C GLY A 820 44.28 57.97 39.83
N ASP A 821 45.03 57.42 40.76
CA ASP A 821 46.36 57.90 41.16
C ASP A 821 47.47 57.14 40.42
N ASN A 822 48.75 57.29 40.82
CA ASN A 822 49.88 56.58 40.19
C ASN A 822 49.85 55.05 40.40
N VAL A 823 48.84 54.50 41.10
CA VAL A 823 48.70 53.08 41.45
C VAL A 823 47.37 52.49 40.96
N THR A 824 46.36 53.31 40.70
CA THR A 824 45.01 52.87 40.33
C THR A 824 44.62 53.34 38.92
N GLU A 825 44.04 52.43 38.13
CA GLU A 825 43.54 52.78 36.80
C GLU A 825 42.31 53.71 36.87
N PRO A 826 42.12 54.60 35.88
CA PRO A 826 40.96 55.49 35.85
C PRO A 826 39.66 54.69 35.67
N VAL A 827 38.72 54.89 36.58
CA VAL A 827 37.40 54.24 36.52
C VAL A 827 36.40 55.15 35.80
N VAL A 828 35.83 54.63 34.72
CA VAL A 828 34.76 55.27 33.96
C VAL A 828 33.42 54.68 34.36
N THR A 829 32.51 55.53 34.81
CA THR A 829 31.12 55.16 35.10
C THR A 829 30.18 55.89 34.14
N PHE A 830 29.25 55.15 33.54
CA PHE A 830 28.19 55.71 32.71
C PHE A 830 26.84 55.62 33.41
N TYR A 831 26.07 56.70 33.34
CA TYR A 831 24.73 56.81 33.91
C TYR A 831 23.73 56.99 32.76
N VAL A 832 23.20 55.88 32.27
CA VAL A 832 22.30 55.87 31.11
C VAL A 832 20.86 56.13 31.54
N LEU A 833 20.21 57.12 30.93
CA LEU A 833 18.81 57.44 31.17
C LEU A 833 17.86 56.37 30.58
N PRO A 834 16.64 56.20 31.11
CA PRO A 834 15.70 55.20 30.58
C PRO A 834 15.33 55.37 29.11
N SER A 835 15.28 56.62 28.60
CA SER A 835 15.09 56.91 27.17
C SER A 835 16.25 56.40 26.34
N GLY A 836 17.49 56.65 26.79
CA GLY A 836 18.68 56.14 26.13
C GLY A 836 18.77 54.61 26.16
N TRP A 837 18.37 53.99 27.27
CA TRP A 837 18.33 52.53 27.39
C TRP A 837 17.37 51.88 26.39
N LYS A 838 16.20 52.49 26.14
CA LYS A 838 15.26 52.01 25.12
C LYS A 838 15.87 52.04 23.72
N GLU A 839 16.67 53.04 23.40
CA GLU A 839 17.38 53.14 22.13
C GLU A 839 18.47 52.08 22.01
N ILE A 840 19.29 51.91 23.07
CA ILE A 840 20.33 50.87 23.13
C ILE A 840 19.73 49.47 22.97
N CYS A 841 18.55 49.21 23.53
CA CYS A 841 17.88 47.92 23.47
C CYS A 841 16.95 47.76 22.26
N LYS A 842 17.01 48.63 21.25
CA LYS A 842 16.08 48.55 20.10
C LYS A 842 16.14 47.17 19.45
N GLY A 843 15.00 46.49 19.41
CA GLY A 843 14.86 45.13 18.86
C GLY A 843 15.10 43.98 19.86
N PHE A 844 15.33 44.28 21.14
CA PHE A 844 15.48 43.30 22.22
C PHE A 844 14.62 43.65 23.45
N ASP A 845 14.33 42.67 24.32
CA ASP A 845 13.64 42.93 25.59
C ASP A 845 14.57 43.68 26.57
N SER A 846 14.28 44.96 26.80
CA SER A 846 15.10 45.84 27.65
C SER A 846 15.33 45.36 29.08
N ARG A 847 14.44 44.53 29.66
CA ARG A 847 14.62 43.99 31.01
C ARG A 847 15.54 42.78 30.98
N LYS A 848 15.39 41.92 29.97
CA LYS A 848 16.27 40.78 29.73
C LYS A 848 17.71 41.25 29.50
N VAL A 849 17.92 42.23 28.61
CA VAL A 849 19.26 42.79 28.34
C VAL A 849 19.88 43.42 29.58
N ALA A 850 19.09 44.12 30.40
CA ALA A 850 19.61 44.72 31.63
C ALA A 850 20.11 43.65 32.61
N ARG A 851 19.42 42.51 32.74
CA ARG A 851 19.90 41.38 33.55
C ARG A 851 21.16 40.75 32.98
N LEU A 852 21.21 40.53 31.66
CA LEU A 852 22.42 40.03 31.01
C LEU A 852 23.63 40.93 31.28
N CYS A 853 23.45 42.25 31.28
CA CYS A 853 24.51 43.19 31.64
C CYS A 853 24.89 43.14 33.12
N VAL A 854 23.98 42.78 34.04
CA VAL A 854 24.30 42.51 35.45
C VAL A 854 25.12 41.24 35.56
N ASP A 855 24.68 40.16 34.91
CA ASP A 855 25.33 38.85 34.93
C ASP A 855 26.74 38.92 34.30
N ALA A 856 26.92 39.75 33.27
CA ALA A 856 28.21 40.02 32.65
C ALA A 856 29.09 41.00 33.44
N GLY A 857 28.63 41.51 34.58
CA GLY A 857 29.38 42.44 35.43
C GLY A 857 29.43 43.90 34.93
N TRP A 858 28.78 44.24 33.82
CA TRP A 858 28.85 45.58 33.21
C TRP A 858 27.93 46.60 33.89
N LEU A 859 26.78 46.15 34.37
CA LEU A 859 25.73 46.97 34.98
C LEU A 859 25.68 46.73 36.49
N LYS A 860 25.78 47.80 37.28
CA LYS A 860 25.68 47.72 38.73
C LYS A 860 24.21 47.64 39.19
N PRO A 861 23.76 46.52 39.81
CA PRO A 861 22.41 46.44 40.37
C PRO A 861 22.28 47.33 41.62
N GLY A 862 21.06 47.74 41.94
CA GLY A 862 20.74 48.46 43.17
C GLY A 862 20.68 47.55 44.38
N GLU A 863 20.70 48.15 45.58
CA GLU A 863 20.58 47.43 46.85
C GLU A 863 19.26 46.63 46.96
N ASP A 864 18.22 47.05 46.22
CA ASP A 864 16.93 46.36 46.11
C ASP A 864 16.89 45.26 45.03
N GLY A 865 18.05 44.91 44.46
CA GLY A 865 18.18 43.92 43.38
C GLY A 865 17.62 44.38 42.03
N ARG A 866 17.21 45.66 41.89
CA ARG A 866 16.72 46.18 40.62
C ARG A 866 17.89 46.62 39.73
N THR A 867 17.66 46.56 38.42
CA THR A 867 18.67 46.93 37.39
C THR A 867 18.83 48.45 37.20
N GLN A 868 18.21 49.28 38.04
CA GLN A 868 18.27 50.75 37.95
C GLN A 868 18.49 51.35 39.33
N ASN A 869 19.42 52.30 39.41
CA ASN A 869 19.77 53.03 40.63
C ASN A 869 19.18 54.43 40.63
N SER A 870 18.77 54.91 41.81
CA SER A 870 18.35 56.30 41.99
C SER A 870 19.58 57.16 42.26
N ILE A 871 20.00 57.93 41.27
CA ILE A 871 21.21 58.76 41.32
C ILE A 871 20.83 60.22 41.11
N ARG A 872 21.43 61.12 41.89
CA ARG A 872 21.30 62.56 41.68
C ARG A 872 22.28 63.00 40.60
N LEU A 873 21.76 63.22 39.39
CA LEU A 873 22.53 63.62 38.22
C LEU A 873 22.81 65.13 38.24
N PRO A 874 23.96 65.58 37.69
CA PRO A 874 24.23 67.01 37.49
C PRO A 874 23.09 67.68 36.70
N GLU A 875 22.67 68.88 37.13
CA GLU A 875 21.65 69.72 36.46
C GLU A 875 20.22 69.13 36.32
N ILE A 876 20.04 67.81 36.40
CA ILE A 876 18.77 67.09 36.20
C ILE A 876 18.14 66.65 37.53
N GLY A 877 18.94 66.51 38.59
CA GLY A 877 18.47 66.05 39.90
C GLY A 877 18.28 64.54 40.00
N LEU A 878 17.44 64.09 40.94
CA LEU A 878 17.27 62.66 41.25
C LEU A 878 16.54 61.92 40.13
N LYS A 879 17.19 60.91 39.52
CA LYS A 879 16.62 60.07 38.45
C LYS A 879 17.01 58.61 38.61
N ARG A 880 16.14 57.72 38.11
CA ARG A 880 16.48 56.30 37.94
C ARG A 880 17.29 56.10 36.67
N VAL A 881 18.48 55.52 36.79
CA VAL A 881 19.42 55.31 35.69
C VAL A 881 20.00 53.90 35.70
N TYR A 882 20.47 53.45 34.54
CA TYR A 882 21.28 52.25 34.40
C TYR A 882 22.75 52.65 34.58
N GLN A 883 23.40 52.12 35.62
CA GLN A 883 24.76 52.48 35.99
C GLN A 883 25.76 51.44 35.46
N PHE A 884 26.48 51.79 34.40
CA PHE A 884 27.50 50.93 33.80
C PHE A 884 28.89 51.29 34.31
N ASN A 885 29.73 50.27 34.50
CA ASN A 885 31.15 50.45 34.81
C ASN A 885 32.01 50.38 33.53
N THR A 886 33.33 50.44 33.70
CA THR A 886 34.30 50.48 32.60
C THR A 886 34.35 49.19 31.78
N GLN A 887 34.00 48.05 32.37
CA GLN A 887 34.08 46.74 31.70
C GLN A 887 33.17 46.63 30.47
N VAL A 888 32.12 47.46 30.38
CA VAL A 888 31.25 47.52 29.19
C VAL A 888 32.05 47.89 27.92
N LEU A 889 33.16 48.61 28.05
CA LEU A 889 34.01 49.05 26.94
C LEU A 889 35.07 48.01 26.52
N GLY A 890 35.21 46.91 27.26
CA GLY A 890 36.18 45.85 26.95
C GLY A 890 37.61 46.07 27.45
N SER A 891 37.82 46.93 28.46
CA SER A 891 39.09 47.00 29.19
C SER A 891 39.36 45.68 29.92
N ALA A 892 40.59 45.18 29.83
CA ALA A 892 41.04 43.90 30.38
C ALA A 892 40.60 43.71 31.84
N GLU A 893 40.25 42.47 32.18
CA GLU A 893 40.05 42.06 33.57
C GLU A 893 41.33 42.38 34.37
N PRO A 894 41.24 42.99 35.57
CA PRO A 894 42.30 42.80 36.55
C PRO A 894 42.26 41.33 36.98
N GLU A 895 43.43 40.67 36.95
CA GLU A 895 43.64 39.28 37.38
C GLU A 895 43.00 38.90 38.73
#